data_AF-A0A7X6U9Z1-F1
#
_entry.id   AF-A0A7X6U9Z1-F1
#
_cell.length_a   1.000
_cell.length_b   1.000
_cell.length_c   1.000
_cell.angle_alpha   90.00
_cell.angle_beta   90.00
_cell.angle_gamma   90.00
#
_symmetry.space_group_name_H-M   'P 1'
#
loop_
_entity.id
_entity.type
_entity.pdbx_description
1 polymer ?
#
loop_
_entity_poly.entity_id
_entity_poly.type
_entity_poly.pdbx_seq_one_letter_code
_entity_poly.pdbx_strand_id
1 'polypeptide(L)'
;MRDLKIAYGGSCHALKWSNKTISFDELCRRLETTIRTPESAEEYPRLPKNERDRIKDKGGYVGGWLRDGRRKRENVTCRSMLTHDADHAEQGFIDRYRQQNRFASCIYATHGHTPDAPRLRIITPLTRDVTPDEYVALSRLTASEWGIDQFDECSYRTNQMMYWPTTPANGEYIFERFDGAWLDPDQYLASHPYWRDFSQLPTSSRESEARALDARHQADPLAKQGVIGAFCRTYSIEDAIAVFLGDVYEPSAIAGRYDYIPADSSAGVVIYDDKFAYSHHASDPASGYLLNAFDLVRIHKFGHEKKSVSDMMDFAVKDERVSALLLQEKQQAATAEFDDWTKALRRDRVGLLQNSLHNLTLILENDEKLKAICFNQLADGMEIKGHVPWQHPARFWRDADDAQLICYVDANYGTFSARNYQIAVAKAVDDRSYHPIREYLASLPAWDGIRRAEVILIDYLGAEDNAYTRAVTRKTLCAAVARVRQPGIKFDYILVLNGDQGIGKSTLIAKLGGEWYSDSLSLTDMNDKTAAEKLQGYWILEIGELAGMKKADIDKVKAFISRQDDKYRASFGRRVTPHPRQCIFFGTTNSQNGYLRDITGNRRFWTVKTQGSGRLKPWQLTQDDVNQIWAEVLVLVDNGEKLYLDGDLEVYSQVEQASAMEQDDREGLVNAYLDLLLPETWDSMDLYARQEFVRDPDSPVQPKGVVKRDRVSNLEIWCECFGKRKEDIKPFDSYAIAAIMLRIEGWRKTDEREYQPVYGRQRLYRRQ
;
A
#
# COMPACT_ATOMS: atom_id res chain seq x y z
N MET A 1 -5.82 80.06 10.63
CA MET A 1 -5.51 78.79 9.93
C MET A 1 -4.99 77.80 10.97
N ARG A 2 -5.28 76.51 10.81
CA ARG A 2 -4.88 75.44 11.75
C ARG A 2 -3.66 74.68 11.24
N ASP A 3 -3.00 73.93 12.11
CA ASP A 3 -2.01 72.94 11.67
C ASP A 3 -2.68 71.68 11.09
N LEU A 4 -2.06 71.15 10.05
CA LEU A 4 -2.48 69.94 9.33
C LEU A 4 -1.70 68.73 9.85
N LYS A 5 -2.41 67.63 10.12
CA LYS A 5 -1.80 66.34 10.46
C LYS A 5 -1.13 65.73 9.23
N ILE A 6 0.14 65.33 9.35
CA ILE A 6 0.93 64.78 8.25
C ILE A 6 1.86 63.67 8.76
N ALA A 7 1.99 62.58 8.01
CA ALA A 7 2.90 61.48 8.35
C ALA A 7 4.04 61.40 7.33
N TYR A 8 5.29 61.40 7.80
CA TYR A 8 6.49 61.36 6.95
C TYR A 8 7.08 59.96 6.82
N GLY A 9 7.53 59.62 5.61
CA GLY A 9 8.25 58.37 5.31
C GLY A 9 9.49 58.67 4.47
N GLY A 10 10.62 58.02 4.81
CA GLY A 10 11.88 58.18 4.07
C GLY A 10 11.92 57.45 2.72
N SER A 11 10.95 56.57 2.47
CA SER A 11 10.76 55.84 1.22
C SER A 11 9.31 55.36 1.14
N CYS A 12 8.81 55.09 -0.05
CA CYS A 12 7.50 54.44 -0.22
C CYS A 12 7.40 53.04 0.41
N HIS A 13 8.55 52.40 0.63
CA HIS A 13 8.71 51.11 1.31
C HIS A 13 8.96 51.21 2.82
N ALA A 14 8.91 52.43 3.39
CA ALA A 14 9.15 52.62 4.82
C ALA A 14 8.14 51.82 5.67
N LEU A 15 8.67 50.96 6.56
CA LEU A 15 7.87 50.18 7.50
C LEU A 15 7.30 51.03 8.65
N LYS A 16 7.96 52.16 8.97
CA LYS A 16 7.57 53.07 10.04
C LYS A 16 7.53 54.52 9.53
N TRP A 17 6.41 55.18 9.81
CA TRP A 17 6.08 56.55 9.43
C TRP A 17 5.99 57.42 10.69
N SER A 18 6.44 58.67 10.58
CA SER A 18 6.49 59.62 11.70
C SER A 18 5.36 60.64 11.59
N ASN A 19 4.39 60.57 12.50
CA ASN A 19 3.29 61.52 12.56
C ASN A 19 3.76 62.88 13.11
N LYS A 20 3.41 63.96 12.42
CA LYS A 20 3.78 65.35 12.70
C LYS A 20 2.60 66.27 12.36
N THR A 21 2.77 67.55 12.67
CA THR A 21 1.89 68.63 12.23
C THR A 21 2.67 69.59 11.33
N ILE A 22 1.99 70.25 10.39
CA ILE A 22 2.58 71.25 9.48
C ILE A 22 1.55 72.33 9.14
N SER A 23 1.98 73.58 9.03
CA SER A 23 1.13 74.65 8.47
C SER A 23 1.05 74.53 6.93
N PHE A 24 -0.05 74.97 6.33
CA PHE A 24 -0.17 74.93 4.86
C PHE A 24 0.93 75.77 4.17
N ASP A 25 1.33 76.90 4.75
CA ASP A 25 2.42 77.74 4.26
C ASP A 25 3.78 77.04 4.29
N GLU A 26 4.06 76.28 5.36
CA GLU A 26 5.28 75.49 5.46
C GLU A 26 5.29 74.31 4.47
N LEU A 27 4.14 73.67 4.27
CA LEU A 27 4.01 72.63 3.25
C LEU A 27 4.25 73.19 1.85
N CYS A 28 3.65 74.33 1.52
CA CYS A 28 3.88 75.03 0.24
C CYS A 28 5.35 75.38 0.04
N ARG A 29 6.02 75.99 1.02
CA ARG A 29 7.47 76.30 0.95
C ARG A 29 8.32 75.07 0.70
N ARG A 30 7.95 73.92 1.29
CA ARG A 30 8.65 72.66 1.06
C ARG A 30 8.43 72.10 -0.33
N LEU A 31 7.24 72.29 -0.91
CA LEU A 31 6.87 71.83 -2.24
C LEU A 31 7.33 72.80 -3.35
N GLU A 32 7.69 74.05 -3.04
CA GLU A 32 8.18 75.03 -4.01
C GLU A 32 9.52 74.61 -4.65
N THR A 33 10.30 73.77 -3.98
CA THR A 33 11.60 73.30 -4.47
C THR A 33 11.57 71.81 -4.80
N THR A 34 12.14 71.43 -5.94
CA THR A 34 12.26 70.04 -6.37
C THR A 34 13.68 69.50 -6.15
N ILE A 35 13.78 68.20 -5.91
CA ILE A 35 15.06 67.48 -5.95
C ILE A 35 15.35 67.10 -7.42
N ARG A 36 16.52 67.52 -7.94
CA ARG A 36 16.96 67.15 -9.29
C ARG A 36 17.66 65.80 -9.28
N THR A 37 17.31 64.95 -10.23
CA THR A 37 17.90 63.61 -10.41
C THR A 37 18.80 63.55 -11.66
N PRO A 38 19.75 62.59 -11.75
CA PRO A 38 20.79 62.62 -12.78
C PRO A 38 20.32 62.36 -14.22
N GLU A 39 19.24 61.62 -14.40
CA GLU A 39 18.68 61.28 -15.70
C GLU A 39 17.93 62.45 -16.36
N SER A 40 17.87 62.45 -17.69
CA SER A 40 17.07 63.40 -18.46
C SER A 40 15.59 63.01 -18.54
N ALA A 41 14.74 63.98 -18.87
CA ALA A 41 13.30 63.79 -19.06
C ALA A 41 13.00 62.82 -20.22
N GLU A 42 13.89 62.69 -21.19
CA GLU A 42 13.79 61.76 -22.32
C GLU A 42 14.24 60.34 -21.96
N GLU A 43 15.22 60.21 -21.05
CA GLU A 43 15.72 58.91 -20.56
C GLU A 43 14.75 58.28 -19.58
N TYR A 44 14.16 59.07 -18.67
CA TYR A 44 13.33 58.57 -17.58
C TYR A 44 12.20 57.62 -18.05
N PRO A 45 11.38 57.94 -19.07
CA PRO A 45 10.31 57.05 -19.55
C PRO A 45 10.79 55.74 -20.15
N ARG A 46 12.06 55.67 -20.61
CA ARG A 46 12.67 54.48 -21.22
C ARG A 46 13.23 53.49 -20.20
N LEU A 47 13.37 53.93 -18.94
CA LEU A 47 13.88 53.08 -17.87
C LEU A 47 12.82 52.04 -17.44
N PRO A 48 13.28 50.84 -17.01
CA PRO A 48 12.41 49.85 -16.36
C PRO A 48 11.61 50.45 -15.20
N LYS A 49 10.37 49.97 -14.98
CA LYS A 49 9.45 50.51 -13.96
C LYS A 49 10.07 50.56 -12.56
N ASN A 50 10.74 49.48 -12.15
CA ASN A 50 11.42 49.39 -10.86
C ASN A 50 12.52 50.45 -10.68
N GLU A 51 13.23 50.79 -11.76
CA GLU A 51 14.26 51.83 -11.76
C GLU A 51 13.64 53.23 -11.69
N ARG A 52 12.58 53.49 -12.47
CA ARG A 52 11.79 54.73 -12.40
C ARG A 52 11.21 54.98 -11.01
N ASP A 53 10.72 53.92 -10.35
CA ASP A 53 10.17 53.96 -9.00
C ASP A 53 11.26 54.26 -7.97
N ARG A 54 12.45 53.68 -8.12
CA ARG A 54 13.61 53.94 -7.25
C ARG A 54 14.14 55.38 -7.38
N ILE A 55 14.18 55.92 -8.59
CA ILE A 55 14.70 57.26 -8.88
C ILE A 55 13.83 58.34 -8.20
N LYS A 56 12.51 58.26 -8.37
CA LYS A 56 11.56 59.25 -7.81
C LYS A 56 11.38 59.11 -6.29
N ASP A 57 11.74 57.98 -5.70
CA ASP A 57 11.57 57.75 -4.27
C ASP A 57 12.65 58.47 -3.44
N LYS A 58 12.36 59.74 -3.10
CA LYS A 58 13.10 60.53 -2.11
C LYS A 58 12.29 60.70 -0.82
N GLY A 59 11.44 59.71 -0.54
CA GLY A 59 10.45 59.77 0.52
C GLY A 59 9.22 60.60 0.14
N GLY A 60 8.35 60.80 1.12
CA GLY A 60 7.10 61.53 0.92
C GLY A 60 6.29 61.66 2.18
N TYR A 61 5.00 61.91 1.99
CA TYR A 61 4.05 62.15 3.08
C TYR A 61 2.68 61.54 2.81
N VAL A 62 1.96 61.25 3.89
CA VAL A 62 0.52 60.99 3.89
C VAL A 62 -0.13 62.19 4.57
N GLY A 63 -1.11 62.83 3.92
CA GLY A 63 -1.84 63.99 4.43
C GLY A 63 -2.83 63.62 5.55
N GLY A 64 -2.33 63.05 6.65
CA GLY A 64 -3.13 62.51 7.74
C GLY A 64 -2.29 61.89 8.84
N TRP A 65 -2.90 61.01 9.63
CA TRP A 65 -2.28 60.37 10.79
C TRP A 65 -2.41 58.84 10.71
N LEU A 66 -1.35 58.14 11.08
CA LEU A 66 -1.27 56.67 10.98
C LEU A 66 -1.14 56.05 12.38
N ARG A 67 -2.08 55.17 12.75
CA ARG A 67 -1.99 54.30 13.92
C ARG A 67 -0.74 53.43 13.82
N ASP A 68 0.00 53.34 14.92
CA ASP A 68 1.27 52.62 15.05
C ASP A 68 2.37 53.02 14.05
N GLY A 69 2.20 54.15 13.34
CA GLY A 69 3.11 54.59 12.30
C GLY A 69 3.20 53.62 11.12
N ARG A 70 2.18 52.81 10.85
CA ARG A 70 2.17 51.82 9.74
C ARG A 70 1.22 52.24 8.62
N ARG A 71 1.71 52.33 7.38
CA ARG A 71 0.91 52.72 6.21
C ARG A 71 0.10 51.55 5.63
N LYS A 72 -0.89 51.08 6.38
CA LYS A 72 -1.94 50.15 5.92
C LYS A 72 -3.31 50.84 5.93
N ARG A 73 -4.29 50.37 5.16
CA ARG A 73 -5.61 51.01 5.01
C ARG A 73 -6.31 51.15 6.36
N GLU A 74 -6.31 50.06 7.13
CA GLU A 74 -6.87 49.96 8.48
C GLU A 74 -6.15 50.82 9.53
N ASN A 75 -4.95 51.33 9.23
CA ASN A 75 -4.18 52.15 10.16
C ASN A 75 -4.29 53.65 9.89
N VAL A 76 -5.01 54.09 8.86
CA VAL A 76 -5.26 55.52 8.65
C VAL A 76 -6.34 55.98 9.60
N THR A 77 -6.00 56.80 10.59
CA THR A 77 -6.99 57.27 11.58
C THR A 77 -7.75 58.50 11.11
N CYS A 78 -7.10 59.36 10.31
CA CYS A 78 -7.73 60.55 9.74
C CYS A 78 -6.92 61.11 8.57
N ARG A 79 -7.54 61.97 7.77
CA ARG A 79 -6.89 62.81 6.74
C ARG A 79 -7.14 64.28 7.05
N SER A 80 -6.18 65.15 6.78
CA SER A 80 -6.26 66.60 7.06
C SER A 80 -6.27 67.45 5.79
N MET A 81 -5.98 66.85 4.64
CA MET A 81 -5.92 67.48 3.33
C MET A 81 -6.30 66.47 2.25
N LEU A 82 -6.92 66.96 1.17
CA LEU A 82 -7.09 66.19 -0.06
C LEU A 82 -5.76 66.17 -0.82
N THR A 83 -5.43 65.01 -1.38
CA THR A 83 -4.24 64.83 -2.20
C THR A 83 -4.62 64.11 -3.47
N HIS A 84 -4.72 64.84 -4.57
CA HIS A 84 -5.09 64.31 -5.87
C HIS A 84 -3.85 64.14 -6.75
N ASP A 85 -3.70 62.97 -7.38
CA ASP A 85 -2.62 62.65 -8.31
C ASP A 85 -3.17 62.72 -9.74
N ALA A 86 -3.05 63.90 -10.36
CA ALA A 86 -3.52 64.18 -11.71
C ALA A 86 -2.46 63.77 -12.75
N ASP A 87 -2.25 62.45 -12.88
CA ASP A 87 -1.26 61.84 -13.77
C ASP A 87 -1.72 61.74 -15.24
N HIS A 88 -2.99 62.08 -15.49
CA HIS A 88 -3.66 62.07 -16.79
C HIS A 88 -4.30 63.41 -17.13
N ALA A 89 -3.76 64.51 -16.59
CA ALA A 89 -4.27 65.84 -16.82
C ALA A 89 -4.18 66.22 -18.30
N GLU A 90 -5.24 66.82 -18.83
CA GLU A 90 -5.28 67.27 -20.22
C GLU A 90 -4.41 68.52 -20.46
N GLN A 91 -4.01 68.76 -21.71
CA GLN A 91 -3.35 70.02 -22.08
C GLN A 91 -4.31 71.19 -21.80
N GLY A 92 -3.87 72.16 -21.00
CA GLY A 92 -4.70 73.27 -20.52
C GLY A 92 -5.37 73.03 -19.15
N PHE A 93 -5.18 71.87 -18.50
CA PHE A 93 -5.71 71.61 -17.16
C PHE A 93 -5.27 72.67 -16.13
N ILE A 94 -3.99 73.03 -16.13
CA ILE A 94 -3.42 74.03 -15.20
C ILE A 94 -4.09 75.40 -15.40
N ASP A 95 -4.26 75.83 -16.64
CA ASP A 95 -4.89 77.11 -16.95
C ASP A 95 -6.36 77.13 -16.52
N ARG A 96 -7.08 76.03 -16.76
CA ARG A 96 -8.46 75.86 -16.28
C ARG A 96 -8.51 75.86 -14.74
N TYR A 97 -7.57 75.19 -14.10
CA TYR A 97 -7.46 75.15 -12.64
C TYR A 97 -7.19 76.55 -12.07
N ARG A 98 -6.28 77.32 -12.68
CA ARG A 98 -5.96 78.71 -12.30
C ARG A 98 -7.17 79.64 -12.38
N GLN A 99 -8.06 79.43 -13.34
CA GLN A 99 -9.24 80.28 -13.53
C GLN A 99 -10.45 79.88 -12.67
N GLN A 100 -10.62 78.59 -12.38
CA GLN A 100 -11.87 78.06 -11.82
C GLN A 100 -11.74 77.54 -10.38
N ASN A 101 -10.52 77.33 -9.87
CA ASN A 101 -10.33 76.83 -8.52
C ASN A 101 -10.84 77.83 -7.46
N ARG A 102 -11.63 77.32 -6.51
CA ARG A 102 -12.31 78.09 -5.46
C ARG A 102 -11.62 78.02 -4.10
N PHE A 103 -10.78 77.01 -3.91
CA PHE A 103 -10.20 76.68 -2.61
C PHE A 103 -8.72 77.06 -2.54
N ALA A 104 -8.22 77.34 -1.33
CA ALA A 104 -6.78 77.35 -1.10
C ALA A 104 -6.22 76.01 -1.57
N SER A 105 -5.19 76.01 -2.40
CA SER A 105 -4.54 74.77 -2.83
C SER A 105 -3.14 75.06 -3.35
N CYS A 106 -2.31 74.02 -3.47
CA CYS A 106 -1.10 74.10 -4.25
C CYS A 106 -1.03 72.94 -5.24
N ILE A 107 -0.45 73.21 -6.40
CA ILE A 107 -0.12 72.19 -7.39
C ILE A 107 1.39 72.07 -7.51
N TYR A 108 1.85 70.84 -7.71
CA TYR A 108 3.25 70.61 -8.07
C TYR A 108 3.42 69.46 -9.06
N ALA A 109 4.39 69.57 -9.95
CA ALA A 109 4.66 68.55 -10.97
C ALA A 109 5.17 67.25 -10.36
N THR A 110 4.72 66.12 -10.92
CA THR A 110 5.31 64.79 -10.63
C THR A 110 6.53 64.57 -11.50
N HIS A 111 7.34 63.56 -11.14
CA HIS A 111 8.62 63.28 -11.82
C HIS A 111 8.50 63.05 -13.33
N GLY A 112 7.37 62.48 -13.78
CA GLY A 112 7.14 62.16 -15.18
C GLY A 112 6.48 63.28 -15.98
N HIS A 113 6.36 64.48 -15.42
CA HIS A 113 5.72 65.62 -16.08
C HIS A 113 6.49 66.06 -17.34
N THR A 114 5.75 66.30 -18.42
CA THR A 114 6.21 67.08 -19.58
C THR A 114 5.14 68.10 -19.99
N PRO A 115 5.49 69.15 -20.76
CA PRO A 115 4.50 70.11 -21.26
C PRO A 115 3.36 69.47 -22.06
N ASP A 116 3.68 68.45 -22.86
CA ASP A 116 2.70 67.74 -23.69
C ASP A 116 1.84 66.74 -22.92
N ALA A 117 2.32 66.27 -21.76
CA ALA A 117 1.62 65.34 -20.87
C ALA A 117 1.72 65.83 -19.41
N PRO A 118 0.87 66.79 -19.01
CA PRO A 118 0.86 67.31 -17.65
C PRO A 118 0.63 66.22 -16.61
N ARG A 119 1.48 66.20 -15.57
CA ARG A 119 1.35 65.27 -14.43
C ARG A 119 1.57 66.02 -13.14
N LEU A 120 0.53 66.13 -12.33
CA LEU A 120 0.48 67.09 -11.23
C LEU A 120 -0.06 66.44 -9.97
N ARG A 121 0.32 66.99 -8.83
CA ARG A 121 -0.35 66.73 -7.56
C ARG A 121 -1.01 67.98 -7.05
N ILE A 122 -2.25 67.85 -6.61
CA ILE A 122 -3.06 68.95 -6.09
C ILE A 122 -3.30 68.69 -4.61
N ILE A 123 -2.92 69.65 -3.77
CA ILE A 123 -3.07 69.56 -2.32
C ILE A 123 -4.04 70.64 -1.87
N THR A 124 -5.16 70.22 -1.29
CA THR A 124 -6.21 71.11 -0.78
C THR A 124 -6.37 70.91 0.73
N PRO A 125 -6.07 71.92 1.57
CA PRO A 125 -6.20 71.80 3.02
C PRO A 125 -7.67 71.83 3.46
N LEU A 126 -7.99 71.08 4.51
CA LEU A 126 -9.34 70.97 5.07
C LEU A 126 -9.49 71.77 6.36
N THR A 127 -10.68 72.33 6.61
CA THR A 127 -10.97 73.08 7.85
C THR A 127 -10.94 72.17 9.09
N ARG A 128 -11.23 70.87 8.95
CA ARG A 128 -11.13 69.85 9.98
C ARG A 128 -10.47 68.55 9.48
N ASP A 129 -10.07 67.69 10.42
CA ASP A 129 -9.68 66.33 10.06
C ASP A 129 -10.94 65.55 9.66
N VAL A 130 -10.80 64.66 8.68
CA VAL A 130 -11.87 63.81 8.16
C VAL A 130 -11.55 62.34 8.36
N THR A 131 -12.60 61.52 8.50
CA THR A 131 -12.45 60.06 8.56
C THR A 131 -11.95 59.50 7.21
N PRO A 132 -11.43 58.26 7.18
CA PRO A 132 -11.04 57.63 5.92
C PRO A 132 -12.19 57.60 4.88
N ASP A 133 -13.42 57.38 5.33
CA ASP A 133 -14.61 57.33 4.47
C ASP A 133 -14.95 58.71 3.91
N GLU A 134 -15.00 59.73 4.76
CA GLU A 134 -15.21 61.13 4.34
C GLU A 134 -14.13 61.57 3.34
N TYR A 135 -12.86 61.17 3.55
CA TYR A 135 -11.77 61.47 2.62
C TYR A 135 -12.01 60.88 1.23
N VAL A 136 -12.45 59.62 1.14
CA VAL A 136 -12.71 58.97 -0.15
C VAL A 136 -13.85 59.66 -0.88
N ALA A 137 -14.94 59.95 -0.17
CA ALA A 137 -16.08 60.67 -0.71
C ALA A 137 -15.68 62.06 -1.23
N LEU A 138 -15.02 62.87 -0.38
CA LEU A 138 -14.51 64.20 -0.76
C LEU A 138 -13.56 64.14 -1.95
N SER A 139 -12.62 63.20 -1.96
CA SER A 139 -11.64 63.09 -3.05
C SER A 139 -12.30 62.72 -4.37
N ARG A 140 -13.26 61.78 -4.38
CA ARG A 140 -13.99 61.38 -5.60
C ARG A 140 -14.91 62.48 -6.11
N LEU A 141 -15.67 63.12 -5.22
CA LEU A 141 -16.60 64.19 -5.58
C LEU A 141 -15.85 65.41 -6.13
N THR A 142 -14.77 65.84 -5.46
CA THR A 142 -13.95 66.95 -5.96
C THR A 142 -13.23 66.58 -7.26
N ALA A 143 -12.71 65.36 -7.41
CA ALA A 143 -12.13 64.91 -8.68
C ALA A 143 -13.16 64.91 -9.82
N SER A 144 -14.41 64.54 -9.54
CA SER A 144 -15.48 64.55 -10.53
C SER A 144 -15.79 65.94 -11.07
N GLU A 145 -15.68 67.00 -10.26
CA GLU A 145 -15.83 68.39 -10.73
C GLU A 145 -14.79 68.77 -11.79
N TRP A 146 -13.61 68.15 -11.74
CA TRP A 146 -12.48 68.41 -12.64
C TRP A 146 -12.33 67.37 -13.75
N GLY A 147 -13.27 66.42 -13.85
CA GLY A 147 -13.17 65.24 -14.70
C GLY A 147 -12.39 64.13 -14.01
N ILE A 148 -13.10 63.12 -13.47
CA ILE A 148 -12.50 62.10 -12.61
C ILE A 148 -11.39 61.28 -13.28
N ASP A 149 -11.45 61.13 -14.61
CA ASP A 149 -10.46 60.37 -15.40
C ASP A 149 -9.09 61.06 -15.48
N GLN A 150 -9.00 62.35 -15.15
CA GLN A 150 -7.74 63.09 -15.09
C GLN A 150 -6.86 62.64 -13.91
N PHE A 151 -7.46 62.00 -12.91
CA PHE A 151 -6.82 61.59 -11.67
C PHE A 151 -6.60 60.08 -11.62
N ASP A 152 -5.44 59.66 -11.14
CA ASP A 152 -5.14 58.26 -10.87
C ASP A 152 -5.98 57.75 -9.69
N GLU A 153 -6.42 56.50 -9.75
CA GLU A 153 -7.28 55.87 -8.73
C GLU A 153 -6.64 55.85 -7.34
N CYS A 154 -5.31 56.00 -7.25
CA CYS A 154 -4.61 56.14 -5.98
C CYS A 154 -5.03 57.38 -5.19
N SER A 155 -5.54 58.43 -5.84
CA SER A 155 -6.06 59.65 -5.21
C SER A 155 -7.14 59.35 -4.16
N TYR A 156 -7.92 58.29 -4.38
CA TYR A 156 -9.04 57.88 -3.53
C TYR A 156 -8.66 56.85 -2.46
N ARG A 157 -7.39 56.43 -2.40
CA ARG A 157 -6.91 55.47 -1.39
C ARG A 157 -6.51 56.20 -0.12
N THR A 158 -7.05 55.77 1.00
CA THR A 158 -6.86 56.41 2.32
C THR A 158 -5.40 56.42 2.77
N ASN A 159 -4.67 55.33 2.49
CA ASN A 159 -3.25 55.15 2.82
C ASN A 159 -2.30 55.57 1.70
N GLN A 160 -2.79 56.29 0.68
CA GLN A 160 -1.95 56.82 -0.39
C GLN A 160 -0.99 57.87 0.15
N MET A 161 0.28 57.72 -0.20
CA MET A 161 1.30 58.74 0.03
C MET A 161 1.53 59.56 -1.24
N MET A 162 1.99 60.79 -1.05
CA MET A 162 2.53 61.63 -2.10
C MET A 162 4.03 61.73 -1.96
N TYR A 163 4.77 61.52 -3.04
CA TYR A 163 6.22 61.73 -3.04
C TYR A 163 6.54 63.21 -2.89
N TRP A 164 7.69 63.49 -2.28
CA TRP A 164 8.30 64.80 -2.42
C TRP A 164 8.64 65.09 -3.88
N PRO A 165 8.61 66.36 -4.30
CA PRO A 165 8.87 66.73 -5.69
C PRO A 165 10.28 66.32 -6.10
N THR A 166 10.34 65.59 -7.21
CA THR A 166 11.58 65.20 -7.88
C THR A 166 11.40 65.49 -9.36
N THR A 167 12.46 65.94 -10.03
CA THR A 167 12.41 66.31 -11.45
C THR A 167 13.71 65.85 -12.13
N PRO A 168 13.64 65.30 -13.36
CA PRO A 168 14.82 64.99 -14.16
C PRO A 168 15.77 66.18 -14.32
N ALA A 169 17.02 65.91 -14.67
CA ALA A 169 18.09 66.91 -14.77
C ALA A 169 17.71 68.12 -15.63
N ASN A 170 17.08 67.89 -16.77
CA ASN A 170 16.61 68.89 -17.74
C ASN A 170 15.07 69.08 -17.74
N GLY A 171 14.33 68.45 -16.83
CA GLY A 171 12.86 68.51 -16.81
C GLY A 171 12.30 69.87 -16.37
N GLU A 172 11.06 70.15 -16.73
CA GLU A 172 10.34 71.31 -16.20
C GLU A 172 9.73 70.98 -14.83
N TYR A 173 9.90 71.87 -13.86
CA TYR A 173 9.24 71.75 -12.56
C TYR A 173 8.24 72.88 -12.38
N ILE A 174 6.97 72.50 -12.20
CA ILE A 174 5.88 73.43 -11.95
C ILE A 174 5.52 73.38 -10.47
N PHE A 175 5.41 74.55 -9.85
CA PHE A 175 4.77 74.75 -8.56
C PHE A 175 3.92 76.03 -8.64
N GLU A 176 2.63 75.92 -8.30
CA GLU A 176 1.76 77.09 -8.15
C GLU A 176 0.94 77.00 -6.87
N ARG A 177 0.85 78.12 -6.16
CA ARG A 177 0.00 78.27 -4.98
C ARG A 177 -1.22 79.12 -5.36
N PHE A 178 -2.38 78.66 -4.91
CA PHE A 178 -3.66 79.35 -5.06
C PHE A 178 -4.17 79.75 -3.68
N ASP A 179 -4.43 81.03 -3.50
CA ASP A 179 -5.10 81.53 -2.30
C ASP A 179 -6.62 81.34 -2.41
N GLY A 180 -7.30 81.20 -1.27
CA GLY A 180 -8.74 80.94 -1.21
C GLY A 180 -9.17 80.48 0.18
N ALA A 181 -10.45 80.12 0.32
CA ALA A 181 -10.93 79.47 1.54
C ALA A 181 -10.44 78.00 1.59
N TRP A 182 -10.15 77.49 2.78
CA TRP A 182 -9.90 76.06 2.96
C TRP A 182 -11.21 75.30 2.72
N LEU A 183 -11.12 74.07 2.18
CA LEU A 183 -12.33 73.28 1.90
C LEU A 183 -12.96 72.86 3.23
N ASP A 184 -14.23 73.17 3.41
CA ASP A 184 -15.03 72.74 4.57
C ASP A 184 -15.69 71.38 4.28
N PRO A 185 -15.25 70.29 4.94
CA PRO A 185 -15.80 68.95 4.69
C PRO A 185 -17.29 68.84 4.95
N ASP A 186 -17.79 69.48 6.01
CA ASP A 186 -19.19 69.36 6.44
C ASP A 186 -20.10 70.05 5.44
N GLN A 187 -19.73 71.27 5.04
CA GLN A 187 -20.48 72.01 4.04
C GLN A 187 -20.49 71.30 2.68
N TYR A 188 -19.34 70.74 2.27
CA TYR A 188 -19.21 70.07 0.97
C TYR A 188 -19.94 68.72 0.93
N LEU A 189 -19.88 67.92 2.00
CA LEU A 189 -20.60 66.65 2.06
C LEU A 189 -22.10 66.84 2.25
N ALA A 190 -22.54 67.92 2.91
CA ALA A 190 -23.96 68.25 3.04
C ALA A 190 -24.63 68.54 1.68
N SER A 191 -23.90 69.04 0.68
CA SER A 191 -24.43 69.22 -0.68
C SER A 191 -24.48 67.93 -1.50
N HIS A 192 -24.02 66.80 -0.95
CA HIS A 192 -23.99 65.49 -1.61
C HIS A 192 -24.64 64.41 -0.73
N PRO A 193 -25.97 64.45 -0.48
CA PRO A 193 -26.64 63.67 0.56
C PRO A 193 -26.46 62.14 0.47
N TYR A 194 -26.13 61.61 -0.71
CA TYR A 194 -25.91 60.19 -0.96
C TYR A 194 -24.45 59.73 -0.81
N TRP A 195 -23.53 60.59 -0.35
CA TRP A 195 -22.11 60.26 -0.27
C TRP A 195 -21.79 59.05 0.61
N ARG A 196 -22.67 58.74 1.58
CA ARG A 196 -22.54 57.57 2.47
C ARG A 196 -22.82 56.24 1.78
N ASP A 197 -23.47 56.24 0.62
CA ASP A 197 -23.56 55.06 -0.24
C ASP A 197 -22.36 55.06 -1.20
N PHE A 198 -21.32 54.33 -0.82
CA PHE A 198 -20.07 54.25 -1.59
C PHE A 198 -20.26 53.66 -3.00
N SER A 199 -21.33 52.90 -3.23
CA SER A 199 -21.64 52.37 -4.56
C SER A 199 -22.13 53.45 -5.53
N GLN A 200 -22.56 54.61 -5.01
CA GLN A 200 -23.00 55.76 -5.79
C GLN A 200 -21.91 56.83 -5.96
N LEU A 201 -20.73 56.65 -5.35
CA LEU A 201 -19.63 57.60 -5.52
C LEU A 201 -19.09 57.55 -6.96
N PRO A 202 -18.67 58.68 -7.54
CA PRO A 202 -18.08 58.73 -8.87
C PRO A 202 -16.88 57.77 -9.01
N THR A 203 -16.84 57.02 -10.12
CA THR A 203 -15.75 56.11 -10.48
C THR A 203 -15.13 56.50 -11.81
N SER A 204 -13.83 56.28 -11.99
CA SER A 204 -13.18 56.46 -13.30
C SER A 204 -13.65 55.40 -14.29
N SER A 205 -13.55 55.72 -15.57
CA SER A 205 -13.77 54.75 -16.67
C SER A 205 -12.87 53.52 -16.51
N ARG A 206 -11.60 53.75 -16.15
CA ARG A 206 -10.59 52.70 -15.89
C ARG A 206 -10.97 51.77 -14.74
N GLU A 207 -11.46 52.32 -13.62
CA GLU A 207 -11.92 51.52 -12.48
C GLU A 207 -13.11 50.63 -12.85
N SER A 208 -14.00 51.15 -13.70
CA SER A 208 -15.17 50.42 -14.19
C SER A 208 -14.79 49.28 -15.16
N GLU A 209 -13.87 49.54 -16.09
CA GLU A 209 -13.36 48.52 -17.03
C GLU A 209 -12.56 47.41 -16.32
N ALA A 210 -11.71 47.78 -15.36
CA ALA A 210 -10.91 46.81 -14.59
C ALA A 210 -11.81 45.85 -13.79
N ARG A 211 -12.88 46.35 -13.18
CA ARG A 211 -13.89 45.52 -12.48
C ARG A 211 -14.57 44.53 -13.43
N ALA A 212 -14.94 44.99 -14.63
CA ALA A 212 -15.58 44.14 -15.63
C ALA A 212 -14.65 43.05 -16.18
N LEU A 213 -13.35 43.34 -16.32
CA LEU A 213 -12.32 42.39 -16.73
C LEU A 213 -12.02 41.34 -15.64
N ASP A 214 -11.90 41.75 -14.38
CA ASP A 214 -11.66 40.84 -13.25
C ASP A 214 -12.81 39.85 -13.07
N ALA A 215 -14.05 40.30 -13.24
CA ALA A 215 -15.22 39.43 -13.21
C ALA A 215 -15.24 38.40 -14.36
N ARG A 216 -14.74 38.74 -15.55
CA ARG A 216 -14.68 37.82 -16.71
C ARG A 216 -13.55 36.78 -16.63
N HIS A 217 -12.46 37.08 -15.91
CA HIS A 217 -11.30 36.20 -15.84
C HIS A 217 -11.31 35.22 -14.66
N GLN A 218 -12.15 35.42 -13.64
CA GLN A 218 -12.22 34.48 -12.52
C GLN A 218 -12.97 33.20 -12.89
N ALA A 219 -12.25 32.07 -12.82
CA ALA A 219 -12.85 30.74 -12.96
C ALA A 219 -13.83 30.45 -11.81
N ASP A 220 -14.91 29.72 -12.11
CA ASP A 220 -15.95 29.35 -11.15
C ASP A 220 -15.33 28.67 -9.90
N PRO A 221 -15.48 29.27 -8.69
CA PRO A 221 -14.88 28.73 -7.48
C PRO A 221 -15.42 27.34 -7.12
N LEU A 222 -16.66 27.02 -7.49
CA LEU A 222 -17.29 25.73 -7.19
C LEU A 222 -16.75 24.59 -8.07
N ALA A 223 -16.21 24.92 -9.24
CA ALA A 223 -15.60 23.95 -10.16
C ALA A 223 -14.14 23.61 -9.80
N LYS A 224 -13.50 24.37 -8.89
CA LYS A 224 -12.12 24.14 -8.49
C LYS A 224 -11.98 22.81 -7.75
N GLN A 225 -10.85 22.13 -7.96
CA GLN A 225 -10.52 20.88 -7.26
C GLN A 225 -9.68 21.14 -6.02
N GLY A 226 -9.67 20.19 -5.08
CA GLY A 226 -8.90 20.28 -3.84
C GLY A 226 -9.49 21.25 -2.81
N VAL A 227 -8.67 21.65 -1.83
CA VAL A 227 -9.11 22.35 -0.61
C VAL A 227 -9.88 23.64 -0.90
N ILE A 228 -9.43 24.47 -1.85
CA ILE A 228 -10.09 25.75 -2.17
C ILE A 228 -11.50 25.49 -2.70
N GLY A 229 -11.66 24.56 -3.65
CA GLY A 229 -12.96 24.24 -4.22
C GLY A 229 -13.88 23.55 -3.23
N ALA A 230 -13.34 22.64 -2.41
CA ALA A 230 -14.09 21.99 -1.34
C ALA A 230 -14.59 23.03 -0.32
N PHE A 231 -13.76 24.01 0.05
CA PHE A 231 -14.18 25.10 0.93
C PHE A 231 -15.33 25.91 0.32
N CYS A 232 -15.20 26.34 -0.94
CA CYS A 232 -16.26 27.10 -1.61
C CYS A 232 -17.54 26.29 -1.88
N ARG A 233 -17.47 24.96 -2.00
CA ARG A 233 -18.66 24.08 -2.06
C ARG A 233 -19.29 23.83 -0.68
N THR A 234 -18.51 23.97 0.39
CA THR A 234 -18.97 23.77 1.77
C THR A 234 -19.61 25.02 2.34
N TYR A 235 -19.08 26.18 2.00
CA TYR A 235 -19.52 27.47 2.52
C TYR A 235 -19.80 28.43 1.36
N SER A 236 -21.04 28.92 1.25
CA SER A 236 -21.37 30.09 0.44
C SER A 236 -20.66 31.34 0.98
N ILE A 237 -20.77 32.48 0.28
CA ILE A 237 -20.24 33.74 0.81
C ILE A 237 -20.93 34.08 2.14
N GLU A 238 -22.25 33.93 2.19
CA GLU A 238 -23.04 34.22 3.38
C GLU A 238 -22.70 33.28 4.54
N ASP A 239 -22.56 31.97 4.28
CA ASP A 239 -22.16 31.01 5.30
C ASP A 239 -20.74 31.31 5.82
N ALA A 240 -19.82 31.66 4.92
CA ALA A 240 -18.45 31.99 5.30
C ALA A 240 -18.40 33.26 6.16
N ILE A 241 -19.24 34.25 5.87
CA ILE A 241 -19.40 35.43 6.72
C ILE A 241 -19.93 35.02 8.09
N ALA A 242 -21.05 34.30 8.14
CA ALA A 242 -21.71 33.92 9.39
C ALA A 242 -20.80 33.06 10.31
N VAL A 243 -20.03 32.13 9.74
CA VAL A 243 -19.19 31.20 10.51
C VAL A 243 -17.84 31.81 10.87
N PHE A 244 -17.22 32.58 9.98
CA PHE A 244 -15.82 32.99 10.14
C PHE A 244 -15.58 34.49 10.32
N LEU A 245 -16.53 35.35 9.92
CA LEU A 245 -16.35 36.80 9.82
C LEU A 245 -17.54 37.60 10.43
N GLY A 246 -18.31 37.00 11.35
CA GLY A 246 -19.47 37.65 11.96
C GLY A 246 -19.12 38.85 12.87
N ASP A 247 -17.84 39.01 13.22
CA ASP A 247 -17.29 40.18 13.90
C ASP A 247 -16.76 41.26 12.93
N VAL A 248 -16.79 40.98 11.62
CA VAL A 248 -16.30 41.88 10.55
C VAL A 248 -17.46 42.45 9.73
N TYR A 249 -18.47 41.63 9.44
CA TYR A 249 -19.60 41.98 8.60
C TYR A 249 -20.93 41.70 9.29
N GLU A 250 -21.91 42.58 9.09
CA GLU A 250 -23.30 42.37 9.52
C GLU A 250 -24.29 42.58 8.37
N PRO A 251 -25.46 41.94 8.38
CA PRO A 251 -26.46 42.13 7.33
C PRO A 251 -26.91 43.59 7.23
N SER A 252 -26.91 44.13 6.01
CA SER A 252 -27.40 45.49 5.76
C SER A 252 -28.93 45.56 5.73
N ALA A 253 -29.48 46.77 5.78
CA ALA A 253 -30.90 47.00 5.52
C ALA A 253 -31.33 46.63 4.08
N ILE A 254 -30.35 46.51 3.15
CA ILE A 254 -30.56 46.10 1.77
C ILE A 254 -30.23 44.61 1.63
N ALA A 255 -31.20 43.81 1.20
CA ALA A 255 -31.01 42.38 0.96
C ALA A 255 -29.88 42.13 -0.06
N GLY A 256 -28.99 41.16 0.24
CA GLY A 256 -27.82 40.84 -0.58
C GLY A 256 -26.62 41.79 -0.38
N ARG A 257 -26.69 42.68 0.62
CA ARG A 257 -25.57 43.53 1.03
C ARG A 257 -25.22 43.34 2.50
N TYR A 258 -23.95 43.55 2.80
CA TYR A 258 -23.41 43.52 4.16
C TYR A 258 -22.74 44.85 4.48
N ASP A 259 -22.88 45.26 5.74
CA ASP A 259 -22.22 46.41 6.33
C ASP A 259 -20.87 45.96 6.90
N TYR A 260 -19.83 46.77 6.69
CA TYR A 260 -18.51 46.54 7.30
C TYR A 260 -18.49 47.20 8.68
N ILE A 261 -18.56 46.39 9.73
CA ILE A 261 -18.76 46.84 11.13
C ILE A 261 -17.76 47.93 11.57
N PRO A 262 -16.46 47.89 11.19
CA PRO A 262 -15.51 48.93 11.57
C PRO A 262 -15.68 50.29 10.86
N ALA A 263 -16.62 50.44 9.93
CA ALA A 263 -16.88 51.69 9.21
C ALA A 263 -18.15 52.40 9.71
N ASP A 264 -18.18 53.73 9.61
CA ASP A 264 -19.33 54.57 9.97
C ASP A 264 -20.37 54.68 8.84
N SER A 265 -20.13 54.01 7.71
CA SER A 265 -20.98 53.99 6.51
C SER A 265 -21.66 52.64 6.30
N SER A 266 -22.88 52.63 5.75
CA SER A 266 -23.69 51.42 5.55
C SER A 266 -23.63 50.91 4.10
N ALA A 267 -23.83 49.60 3.91
CA ALA A 267 -24.14 48.87 2.68
C ALA A 267 -23.03 48.76 1.62
N GLY A 268 -21.77 48.62 2.03
CA GLY A 268 -20.63 48.60 1.09
C GLY A 268 -20.13 47.23 0.64
N VAL A 269 -20.57 46.10 1.19
CA VAL A 269 -20.22 44.77 0.63
C VAL A 269 -21.37 44.22 -0.19
N VAL A 270 -21.09 43.86 -1.44
CA VAL A 270 -22.08 43.31 -2.37
C VAL A 270 -21.72 41.87 -2.70
N ILE A 271 -22.71 40.99 -2.59
CA ILE A 271 -22.59 39.57 -2.97
C ILE A 271 -23.12 39.39 -4.39
N TYR A 272 -22.34 38.72 -5.24
CA TYR A 272 -22.67 38.39 -6.62
C TYR A 272 -22.79 36.88 -6.79
N ASP A 273 -23.94 36.45 -7.31
CA ASP A 273 -24.28 35.06 -7.63
C ASP A 273 -23.99 34.04 -6.50
N ASP A 274 -23.97 34.52 -5.25
CA ASP A 274 -23.57 33.78 -4.04
C ASP A 274 -22.17 33.11 -4.13
N LYS A 275 -21.35 33.53 -5.11
CA LYS A 275 -20.02 32.98 -5.38
C LYS A 275 -18.91 33.97 -5.06
N PHE A 276 -19.22 35.26 -5.14
CA PHE A 276 -18.24 36.32 -4.99
C PHE A 276 -18.75 37.45 -4.08
N ALA A 277 -17.85 38.03 -3.30
CA ALA A 277 -18.05 39.24 -2.54
C ALA A 277 -17.15 40.36 -3.10
N TYR A 278 -17.67 41.59 -3.12
CA TYR A 278 -16.89 42.78 -3.41
C TYR A 278 -17.17 43.86 -2.36
N SER A 279 -16.11 44.42 -1.77
CA SER A 279 -16.22 45.51 -0.80
C SER A 279 -15.91 46.87 -1.42
N HIS A 280 -16.81 47.82 -1.24
CA HIS A 280 -16.69 49.23 -1.61
C HIS A 280 -16.10 50.10 -0.48
N HIS A 281 -15.95 49.57 0.74
CA HIS A 281 -15.43 50.33 1.88
C HIS A 281 -13.91 50.48 1.82
N ALA A 282 -13.39 51.70 1.67
CA ALA A 282 -11.96 51.91 1.47
C ALA A 282 -11.05 51.45 2.62
N SER A 283 -11.60 51.32 3.83
CA SER A 283 -10.91 50.82 5.03
C SER A 283 -10.94 49.29 5.17
N ASP A 284 -11.77 48.60 4.38
CA ASP A 284 -11.90 47.15 4.40
C ASP A 284 -10.69 46.48 3.68
N PRO A 285 -10.01 45.50 4.30
CA PRO A 285 -8.99 44.68 3.66
C PRO A 285 -9.42 44.02 2.34
N ALA A 286 -10.71 43.67 2.19
CA ALA A 286 -11.29 43.07 0.99
C ALA A 286 -11.57 44.10 -0.13
N SER A 287 -11.47 45.40 0.17
CA SER A 287 -11.91 46.43 -0.77
C SER A 287 -11.07 46.48 -2.04
N GLY A 288 -11.78 46.55 -3.17
CA GLY A 288 -11.16 46.56 -4.49
C GLY A 288 -10.96 45.16 -5.09
N TYR A 289 -11.28 44.08 -4.37
CA TYR A 289 -11.10 42.71 -4.84
C TYR A 289 -12.45 41.99 -4.97
N LEU A 290 -12.61 41.24 -6.06
CA LEU A 290 -13.69 40.27 -6.21
C LEU A 290 -13.22 38.94 -5.61
N LEU A 291 -13.83 38.49 -4.51
CA LEU A 291 -13.33 37.39 -3.69
C LEU A 291 -14.36 36.26 -3.57
N ASN A 292 -13.93 35.01 -3.76
CA ASN A 292 -14.74 33.85 -3.37
C ASN A 292 -14.69 33.63 -1.86
N ALA A 293 -15.51 32.71 -1.34
CA ALA A 293 -15.61 32.43 0.11
C ALA A 293 -14.25 32.11 0.77
N PHE A 294 -13.42 31.29 0.12
CA PHE A 294 -12.08 30.96 0.62
C PHE A 294 -11.19 32.20 0.70
N ASP A 295 -11.16 33.02 -0.36
CA ASP A 295 -10.31 34.21 -0.43
C ASP A 295 -10.80 35.34 0.48
N LEU A 296 -12.11 35.48 0.68
CA LEU A 296 -12.70 36.42 1.62
C LEU A 296 -12.20 36.12 3.05
N VAL A 297 -12.41 34.89 3.53
CA VAL A 297 -11.92 34.47 4.87
C VAL A 297 -10.39 34.60 4.96
N ARG A 298 -9.67 34.23 3.89
CA ARG A 298 -8.21 34.34 3.84
C ARG A 298 -7.72 35.77 4.10
N ILE A 299 -8.27 36.75 3.40
CA ILE A 299 -7.80 38.14 3.47
C ILE A 299 -8.02 38.73 4.86
N HIS A 300 -9.15 38.41 5.51
CA HIS A 300 -9.43 38.91 6.86
C HIS A 300 -8.64 38.20 7.95
N LYS A 301 -8.44 36.88 7.87
CA LYS A 301 -7.74 36.12 8.92
C LYS A 301 -6.22 36.07 8.76
N PHE A 302 -5.75 36.04 7.52
CA PHE A 302 -4.34 35.76 7.21
C PHE A 302 -3.69 36.83 6.31
N GLY A 303 -4.47 37.77 5.76
CA GLY A 303 -3.97 38.89 4.95
C GLY A 303 -3.67 38.55 3.49
N HIS A 304 -3.03 39.50 2.79
CA HIS A 304 -2.79 39.47 1.34
C HIS A 304 -1.49 38.77 0.90
N GLU A 305 -0.66 38.33 1.85
CA GLU A 305 0.66 37.78 1.56
C GLU A 305 0.59 36.41 0.88
N LYS A 306 1.60 36.04 0.06
CA LYS A 306 1.62 34.74 -0.63
C LYS A 306 1.50 33.55 0.33
N LYS A 307 2.02 33.69 1.55
CA LYS A 307 1.93 32.67 2.61
C LYS A 307 0.49 32.45 3.09
N SER A 308 -0.37 33.46 3.01
CA SER A 308 -1.75 33.38 3.52
C SER A 308 -2.60 32.31 2.84
N VAL A 309 -2.28 31.95 1.59
CA VAL A 309 -2.95 30.84 0.88
C VAL A 309 -2.67 29.50 1.56
N SER A 310 -1.41 29.25 1.95
CA SER A 310 -1.04 28.02 2.65
C SER A 310 -1.67 27.98 4.05
N ASP A 311 -1.59 29.09 4.78
CA ASP A 311 -2.16 29.20 6.13
C ASP A 311 -3.70 28.99 6.10
N MET A 312 -4.38 29.51 5.07
CA MET A 312 -5.82 29.28 4.85
C MET A 312 -6.13 27.83 4.42
N MET A 313 -5.28 27.19 3.60
CA MET A 313 -5.46 25.77 3.29
C MET A 313 -5.35 24.89 4.54
N ASP A 314 -4.37 25.17 5.41
CA ASP A 314 -4.19 24.45 6.67
C ASP A 314 -5.36 24.70 7.63
N PHE A 315 -5.94 25.91 7.62
CA PHE A 315 -7.16 26.24 8.36
C PHE A 315 -8.37 25.46 7.81
N ALA A 316 -8.57 25.48 6.49
CA ALA A 316 -9.70 24.83 5.80
C ALA A 316 -9.70 23.30 5.96
N VAL A 317 -8.53 22.64 5.92
CA VAL A 317 -8.45 21.18 6.09
C VAL A 317 -8.80 20.73 7.52
N LYS A 318 -8.64 21.62 8.52
CA LYS A 318 -9.01 21.35 9.91
C LYS A 318 -10.51 21.55 10.18
N ASP A 319 -11.23 22.18 9.27
CA ASP A 319 -12.68 22.31 9.35
C ASP A 319 -13.34 20.95 9.08
N GLU A 320 -14.23 20.52 10.00
CA GLU A 320 -14.85 19.19 9.93
C GLU A 320 -15.70 19.00 8.67
N ARG A 321 -16.42 20.04 8.23
CA ARG A 321 -17.30 19.96 7.06
C ARG A 321 -16.50 19.86 5.77
N VAL A 322 -15.46 20.68 5.63
CA VAL A 322 -14.56 20.64 4.47
C VAL A 322 -13.80 19.32 4.41
N SER A 323 -13.29 18.83 5.54
CA SER A 323 -12.59 17.55 5.62
C SER A 323 -13.50 16.35 5.29
N ALA A 324 -14.74 16.38 5.78
CA ALA A 324 -15.74 15.36 5.45
C ALA A 324 -16.08 15.34 3.95
N LEU A 325 -16.27 16.52 3.33
CA LEU A 325 -16.52 16.62 1.90
C LEU A 325 -15.32 16.11 1.09
N LEU A 326 -14.09 16.47 1.45
CA LEU A 326 -12.87 15.99 0.80
C LEU A 326 -12.75 14.46 0.86
N LEU A 327 -13.13 13.85 1.99
CA LEU A 327 -13.15 12.39 2.13
C LEU A 327 -14.24 11.76 1.23
N GLN A 328 -15.44 12.33 1.23
CA GLN A 328 -16.57 11.86 0.41
C GLN A 328 -16.24 11.93 -1.09
N GLU A 329 -15.71 13.06 -1.56
CA GLU A 329 -15.28 13.25 -2.95
C GLU A 329 -14.20 12.22 -3.34
N LYS A 330 -13.27 11.91 -2.42
CA LYS A 330 -12.24 10.90 -2.64
C LYS A 330 -12.81 9.47 -2.72
N GLN A 331 -13.82 9.14 -1.91
CA GLN A 331 -14.49 7.83 -1.95
C GLN A 331 -15.33 7.66 -3.22
N GLN A 332 -16.06 8.71 -3.63
CA GLN A 332 -16.82 8.72 -4.89
C GLN A 332 -15.90 8.58 -6.10
N ALA A 333 -14.77 9.29 -6.13
CA ALA A 333 -13.78 9.15 -7.19
C ALA A 333 -13.15 7.75 -7.25
N ALA A 334 -13.10 7.01 -6.12
CA ALA A 334 -12.60 5.64 -6.08
C ALA A 334 -13.61 4.59 -6.57
N THR A 335 -14.91 4.93 -6.57
CA THR A 335 -16.00 4.05 -7.03
C THR A 335 -16.48 4.37 -8.44
N ALA A 336 -15.96 5.42 -9.07
CA ALA A 336 -16.27 5.75 -10.45
C ALA A 336 -15.77 4.65 -11.40
N GLU A 337 -16.70 4.02 -12.11
CA GLU A 337 -16.39 3.10 -13.19
C GLU A 337 -16.05 3.89 -14.46
N PHE A 338 -15.01 3.43 -15.17
CA PHE A 338 -14.57 4.02 -16.43
C PHE A 338 -14.65 2.93 -17.51
N ASP A 339 -15.29 3.21 -18.64
CA ASP A 339 -15.34 2.29 -19.79
C ASP A 339 -13.95 1.95 -20.34
N ASP A 340 -12.99 2.87 -20.16
CA ASP A 340 -11.58 2.72 -20.50
C ASP A 340 -10.75 2.99 -19.25
N TRP A 341 -10.10 1.96 -18.73
CA TRP A 341 -9.31 2.03 -17.50
C TRP A 341 -8.19 3.08 -17.57
N THR A 342 -7.69 3.42 -18.77
CA THR A 342 -6.64 4.43 -18.92
C THR A 342 -7.11 5.84 -18.57
N LYS A 343 -8.43 6.09 -18.55
CA LYS A 343 -9.04 7.34 -18.08
C LYS A 343 -8.99 7.46 -16.56
N ALA A 344 -8.93 6.33 -15.84
CA ALA A 344 -8.79 6.30 -14.39
C ALA A 344 -7.34 6.52 -13.91
N LEU A 345 -6.38 6.58 -14.84
CA LEU A 345 -4.98 6.88 -14.53
C LEU A 345 -4.79 8.36 -14.16
N ARG A 346 -4.15 8.59 -13.01
CA ARG A 346 -3.88 9.92 -12.48
C ARG A 346 -2.64 10.52 -13.10
N ARG A 347 -2.75 11.76 -13.57
CA ARG A 347 -1.67 12.52 -14.21
C ARG A 347 -1.27 13.73 -13.37
N ASP A 348 -0.02 14.15 -13.47
CA ASP A 348 0.47 15.39 -12.89
C ASP A 348 0.08 16.61 -13.73
N ARG A 349 0.52 17.80 -13.32
CA ARG A 349 0.19 19.07 -14.00
C ARG A 349 0.80 19.19 -15.40
N VAL A 350 1.81 18.37 -15.71
CA VAL A 350 2.51 18.35 -17.01
C VAL A 350 1.91 17.26 -17.91
N GLY A 351 0.97 16.46 -17.39
CA GLY A 351 0.30 15.39 -18.12
C GLY A 351 0.97 14.02 -17.99
N LEU A 352 2.04 13.90 -17.22
CA LEU A 352 2.74 12.63 -16.98
C LEU A 352 1.99 11.79 -15.95
N LEU A 353 2.08 10.46 -16.04
CA LEU A 353 1.48 9.58 -15.02
C LEU A 353 2.14 9.80 -13.66
N GLN A 354 1.31 9.92 -12.63
CA GLN A 354 1.80 10.04 -11.25
C GLN A 354 2.40 8.72 -10.79
N ASN A 355 3.59 8.77 -10.19
CA ASN A 355 4.20 7.65 -9.47
C ASN A 355 3.39 7.33 -8.20
N SER A 356 2.33 6.54 -8.37
CA SER A 356 1.38 6.19 -7.32
C SER A 356 1.05 4.71 -7.34
N LEU A 357 0.75 4.14 -6.17
CA LEU A 357 0.32 2.75 -6.05
C LEU A 357 -0.95 2.47 -6.86
N HIS A 358 -1.89 3.43 -6.89
CA HIS A 358 -3.13 3.38 -7.69
C HIS A 358 -2.85 3.10 -9.16
N ASN A 359 -2.02 3.94 -9.80
CA ASN A 359 -1.73 3.81 -11.22
C ASN A 359 -1.04 2.48 -11.55
N LEU A 360 -0.02 2.10 -10.77
CA LEU A 360 0.72 0.87 -11.05
C LEU A 360 -0.14 -0.38 -10.86
N THR A 361 -1.00 -0.39 -9.84
CA THR A 361 -1.95 -1.50 -9.61
C THR A 361 -2.91 -1.60 -10.79
N LEU A 362 -3.49 -0.47 -11.21
CA LEU A 362 -4.41 -0.43 -12.34
C LEU A 362 -3.76 -0.90 -13.66
N ILE A 363 -2.50 -0.51 -13.91
CA ILE A 363 -1.72 -1.00 -15.06
C ILE A 363 -1.54 -2.51 -14.99
N LEU A 364 -1.06 -3.03 -13.85
CA LEU A 364 -0.80 -4.46 -13.69
C LEU A 364 -2.08 -5.28 -13.85
N GLU A 365 -3.22 -4.77 -13.38
CA GLU A 365 -4.53 -5.41 -13.44
C GLU A 365 -5.12 -5.47 -14.87
N ASN A 366 -4.88 -4.44 -15.69
CA ASN A 366 -5.59 -4.26 -16.96
C ASN A 366 -4.72 -4.42 -18.21
N ASP A 367 -3.40 -4.26 -18.13
CA ASP A 367 -2.51 -4.50 -19.29
C ASP A 367 -2.53 -5.98 -19.66
N GLU A 368 -3.07 -6.29 -20.85
CA GLU A 368 -3.20 -7.65 -21.38
C GLU A 368 -1.88 -8.41 -21.41
N LYS A 369 -0.75 -7.72 -21.64
CA LYS A 369 0.58 -8.36 -21.71
C LYS A 369 1.11 -8.76 -20.34
N LEU A 370 0.51 -8.25 -19.26
CA LEU A 370 0.91 -8.55 -17.88
C LEU A 370 -0.05 -9.52 -17.17
N LYS A 371 -1.16 -9.90 -17.81
CA LYS A 371 -2.16 -10.82 -17.24
C LYS A 371 -1.66 -12.24 -16.99
N ALA A 372 -0.66 -12.67 -17.75
CA ALA A 372 -0.05 -13.99 -17.60
C ALA A 372 0.76 -14.14 -16.30
N ILE A 373 1.03 -13.06 -15.57
CA ILE A 373 1.76 -13.10 -14.30
C ILE A 373 0.78 -13.48 -13.18
N CYS A 374 0.97 -14.66 -12.61
CA CYS A 374 0.03 -15.30 -11.68
C CYS A 374 0.75 -15.87 -10.46
N PHE A 375 0.01 -16.08 -9.36
CA PHE A 375 0.53 -16.73 -8.16
C PHE A 375 0.19 -18.21 -8.18
N ASN A 376 1.19 -19.08 -8.10
CA ASN A 376 0.98 -20.52 -8.01
C ASN A 376 0.85 -20.91 -6.53
N GLN A 377 -0.34 -21.33 -6.10
CA GLN A 377 -0.62 -21.69 -4.71
C GLN A 377 0.06 -22.98 -4.25
N LEU A 378 0.40 -23.90 -5.16
CA LEU A 378 1.09 -25.15 -4.81
C LEU A 378 2.59 -24.90 -4.61
N ALA A 379 3.18 -24.12 -5.51
CA ALA A 379 4.59 -23.73 -5.46
C ALA A 379 4.83 -22.50 -4.58
N ASP A 380 3.77 -21.86 -4.05
CA ASP A 380 3.78 -20.63 -3.23
C ASP A 380 4.80 -19.59 -3.74
N GLY A 381 4.62 -19.24 -5.02
CA GLY A 381 5.51 -18.36 -5.77
C GLY A 381 4.90 -17.86 -7.07
N MET A 382 5.55 -16.87 -7.70
CA MET A 382 5.09 -16.28 -8.96
C MET A 382 5.44 -17.16 -10.17
N GLU A 383 4.55 -17.17 -11.15
CA GLU A 383 4.66 -17.96 -12.37
C GLU A 383 4.11 -17.18 -13.57
N ILE A 384 4.57 -17.52 -14.78
CA ILE A 384 4.03 -16.99 -16.03
C ILE A 384 3.16 -18.05 -16.71
N LYS A 385 1.84 -17.87 -16.66
CA LYS A 385 0.84 -18.70 -17.33
C LYS A 385 0.43 -18.09 -18.67
N GLY A 386 1.33 -18.16 -19.66
CA GLY A 386 1.12 -17.59 -21.00
C GLY A 386 2.36 -16.89 -21.54
N HIS A 387 2.17 -15.72 -22.15
CA HIS A 387 3.26 -14.92 -22.71
C HIS A 387 3.38 -13.58 -22.00
N VAL A 388 4.62 -13.14 -21.81
CA VAL A 388 5.01 -11.82 -21.31
C VAL A 388 5.75 -11.06 -22.43
N PRO A 389 5.89 -9.73 -22.36
CA PRO A 389 6.49 -8.93 -23.43
C PRO A 389 8.01 -9.07 -23.58
N TRP A 390 8.65 -9.90 -22.76
CA TRP A 390 10.07 -10.22 -22.82
C TRP A 390 10.30 -11.72 -22.99
N GLN A 391 11.52 -12.11 -23.37
CA GLN A 391 11.87 -13.52 -23.48
C GLN A 391 12.03 -14.15 -22.10
N HIS A 392 11.25 -15.21 -21.85
CA HIS A 392 11.29 -15.97 -20.61
C HIS A 392 11.52 -17.46 -20.92
N PRO A 393 12.63 -18.07 -20.44
CA PRO A 393 13.01 -19.44 -20.78
C PRO A 393 12.48 -20.51 -19.81
N ALA A 394 11.86 -20.11 -18.69
CA ALA A 394 11.42 -21.02 -17.63
C ALA A 394 9.90 -20.98 -17.46
N ARG A 395 9.40 -21.64 -16.42
CA ARG A 395 7.99 -21.55 -15.99
C ARG A 395 7.83 -20.53 -14.85
N PHE A 396 8.74 -20.60 -13.89
CA PHE A 396 8.72 -19.81 -12.66
C PHE A 396 9.37 -18.43 -12.85
N TRP A 397 8.82 -17.45 -12.14
CA TRP A 397 9.35 -16.09 -12.09
C TRP A 397 10.76 -16.04 -11.51
N ARG A 398 11.59 -15.10 -11.99
CA ARG A 398 12.99 -14.93 -11.58
C ARG A 398 13.28 -13.46 -11.29
N ASP A 399 14.38 -13.19 -10.59
CA ASP A 399 14.87 -11.82 -10.35
C ASP A 399 15.07 -11.01 -11.65
N ALA A 400 15.43 -11.68 -12.75
CA ALA A 400 15.54 -11.05 -14.07
C ALA A 400 14.18 -10.55 -14.57
N ASP A 401 13.08 -11.26 -14.25
CA ASP A 401 11.73 -10.89 -14.66
C ASP A 401 11.21 -9.66 -13.88
N ASP A 402 11.67 -9.44 -12.63
CA ASP A 402 11.42 -8.18 -11.90
C ASP A 402 12.01 -6.99 -12.67
N ALA A 403 13.27 -7.12 -13.12
CA ALA A 403 13.93 -6.07 -13.90
C ALA A 403 13.24 -5.85 -15.25
N GLN A 404 12.82 -6.93 -15.93
CA GLN A 404 12.10 -6.83 -17.20
C GLN A 404 10.74 -6.15 -17.04
N LEU A 405 10.00 -6.47 -15.98
CA LEU A 405 8.73 -5.81 -15.67
C LEU A 405 8.94 -4.32 -15.42
N ILE A 406 9.95 -3.95 -14.62
CA ILE A 406 10.27 -2.54 -14.33
C ILE A 406 10.59 -1.81 -15.65
N CYS A 407 11.45 -2.37 -16.50
CA CYS A 407 11.81 -1.78 -17.79
C CYS A 407 10.59 -1.66 -18.72
N TYR A 408 9.73 -2.68 -18.77
CA TYR A 408 8.53 -2.65 -19.58
C TYR A 408 7.57 -1.54 -19.12
N VAL A 409 7.29 -1.45 -17.82
CA VAL A 409 6.40 -0.42 -17.29
C VAL A 409 7.00 0.97 -17.48
N ASP A 410 8.31 1.14 -17.26
CA ASP A 410 9.00 2.42 -17.49
C ASP A 410 8.86 2.89 -18.95
N ALA A 411 9.07 1.98 -19.91
CA ALA A 411 8.99 2.28 -21.34
C ALA A 411 7.57 2.61 -21.84
N ASN A 412 6.53 2.04 -21.23
CA ASN A 412 5.14 2.19 -21.71
C ASN A 412 4.30 3.18 -20.88
N TYR A 413 4.63 3.38 -19.60
CA TYR A 413 3.81 4.14 -18.65
C TYR A 413 4.62 5.15 -17.82
N GLY A 414 5.92 4.93 -17.65
CA GLY A 414 6.83 5.78 -16.88
C GLY A 414 7.25 5.17 -15.54
N THR A 415 8.02 5.93 -14.77
CA THR A 415 8.76 5.40 -13.63
C THR A 415 7.94 5.33 -12.35
N PHE A 416 7.99 4.16 -11.69
CA PHE A 416 7.40 3.94 -10.37
C PHE A 416 8.45 3.60 -9.31
N SER A 417 8.13 3.88 -8.05
CA SER A 417 9.03 3.57 -6.92
C SER A 417 9.10 2.07 -6.63
N ALA A 418 10.23 1.58 -6.10
CA ALA A 418 10.40 0.18 -5.70
C ALA A 418 9.31 -0.29 -4.70
N ARG A 419 8.87 0.58 -3.78
CA ARG A 419 7.76 0.29 -2.87
C ARG A 419 6.46 0.02 -3.62
N ASN A 420 6.16 0.82 -4.65
CA ASN A 420 4.94 0.64 -5.42
C ASN A 420 4.99 -0.68 -6.20
N TYR A 421 6.12 -1.03 -6.83
CA TYR A 421 6.28 -2.34 -7.48
C TYR A 421 6.05 -3.49 -6.50
N GLN A 422 6.73 -3.48 -5.35
CA GLN A 422 6.60 -4.54 -4.35
C GLN A 422 5.13 -4.78 -3.94
N ILE A 423 4.36 -3.72 -3.70
CA ILE A 423 2.98 -3.83 -3.24
C ILE A 423 2.03 -4.17 -4.40
N ALA A 424 2.15 -3.47 -5.53
CA ALA A 424 1.24 -3.62 -6.66
C ALA A 424 1.37 -4.99 -7.33
N VAL A 425 2.60 -5.47 -7.51
CA VAL A 425 2.87 -6.80 -8.08
C VAL A 425 2.34 -7.88 -7.13
N ALA A 426 2.67 -7.82 -5.85
CA ALA A 426 2.18 -8.79 -4.87
C ALA A 426 0.65 -8.86 -4.87
N LYS A 427 -0.04 -7.72 -4.87
CA LYS A 427 -1.51 -7.68 -4.95
C LYS A 427 -2.02 -8.27 -6.26
N ALA A 428 -1.59 -7.73 -7.40
CA ALA A 428 -2.13 -8.09 -8.71
C ALA A 428 -1.93 -9.58 -9.02
N VAL A 429 -0.82 -10.15 -8.54
CA VAL A 429 -0.46 -11.55 -8.77
C VAL A 429 -1.20 -12.49 -7.80
N ASP A 430 -1.38 -12.10 -6.54
CA ASP A 430 -2.20 -12.83 -5.56
C ASP A 430 -3.68 -12.89 -5.96
N ASP A 431 -4.24 -11.81 -6.50
CA ASP A 431 -5.59 -11.77 -7.07
C ASP A 431 -5.77 -12.74 -8.26
N ARG A 432 -4.67 -13.07 -8.95
CA ARG A 432 -4.60 -14.04 -10.04
C ARG A 432 -4.04 -15.37 -9.57
N SER A 433 -4.22 -15.70 -8.30
CA SER A 433 -3.81 -16.98 -7.73
C SER A 433 -4.52 -18.14 -8.40
N TYR A 434 -3.79 -19.22 -8.60
CA TYR A 434 -4.34 -20.47 -9.10
C TYR A 434 -3.65 -21.68 -8.45
N HIS A 435 -4.30 -22.84 -8.48
CA HIS A 435 -3.72 -24.08 -7.97
C HIS A 435 -3.62 -25.11 -9.09
N PRO A 436 -2.40 -25.45 -9.56
CA PRO A 436 -2.21 -26.23 -10.80
C PRO A 436 -2.88 -27.61 -10.75
N ILE A 437 -2.77 -28.33 -9.63
CA ILE A 437 -3.42 -29.65 -9.50
C ILE A 437 -4.95 -29.54 -9.46
N ARG A 438 -5.52 -28.46 -8.89
CA ARG A 438 -6.97 -28.31 -8.82
C ARG A 438 -7.53 -27.99 -10.20
N GLU A 439 -6.85 -27.15 -10.97
CA GLU A 439 -7.18 -26.91 -12.38
C GLU A 439 -7.04 -28.20 -13.21
N TYR A 440 -5.97 -28.97 -13.00
CA TYR A 440 -5.80 -30.28 -13.65
C TYR A 440 -6.98 -31.21 -13.34
N LEU A 441 -7.27 -31.45 -12.05
CA LEU A 441 -8.40 -32.29 -11.63
C LEU A 441 -9.75 -31.79 -12.18
N ALA A 442 -9.95 -30.46 -12.27
CA ALA A 442 -11.16 -29.86 -12.83
C ALA A 442 -11.27 -29.98 -14.36
N SER A 443 -10.14 -30.14 -15.06
CA SER A 443 -10.07 -30.31 -16.52
C SER A 443 -10.08 -31.77 -16.97
N LEU A 444 -10.08 -32.73 -16.03
CA LEU A 444 -10.16 -34.15 -16.34
C LEU A 444 -11.47 -34.49 -17.07
N PRO A 445 -11.45 -35.46 -17.99
CA PRO A 445 -12.67 -35.99 -18.59
C PRO A 445 -13.52 -36.71 -17.54
N ALA A 446 -14.80 -36.92 -17.85
CA ALA A 446 -15.64 -37.81 -17.06
C ALA A 446 -15.02 -39.22 -17.00
N TRP A 447 -15.14 -39.88 -15.85
CA TRP A 447 -14.71 -41.26 -15.69
C TRP A 447 -15.49 -42.17 -16.63
N ASP A 448 -14.77 -43.02 -17.35
CA ASP A 448 -15.33 -43.95 -18.35
C ASP A 448 -15.97 -45.22 -17.76
N GLY A 449 -16.00 -45.36 -16.44
CA GLY A 449 -16.58 -46.50 -15.73
C GLY A 449 -15.67 -47.72 -15.62
N ILE A 450 -14.46 -47.68 -16.18
CA ILE A 450 -13.49 -48.78 -16.10
C ILE A 450 -12.60 -48.58 -14.87
N ARG A 451 -12.56 -49.59 -14.00
CA ARG A 451 -11.76 -49.58 -12.78
C ARG A 451 -10.29 -49.82 -13.08
N ARG A 452 -9.46 -48.80 -12.88
CA ARG A 452 -8.00 -48.80 -13.10
C ARG A 452 -7.22 -48.49 -11.82
N ALA A 453 -7.73 -47.62 -10.96
CA ALA A 453 -7.03 -47.10 -9.80
C ALA A 453 -6.56 -48.21 -8.84
N GLU A 454 -7.43 -49.16 -8.50
CA GLU A 454 -7.09 -50.22 -7.54
C GLU A 454 -6.28 -51.38 -8.15
N VAL A 455 -6.26 -51.51 -9.48
CA VAL A 455 -5.56 -52.59 -10.19
C VAL A 455 -4.24 -52.15 -10.81
N ILE A 456 -3.88 -50.87 -10.76
CA ILE A 456 -2.70 -50.34 -11.46
C ILE A 456 -1.40 -51.05 -11.06
N LEU A 457 -1.20 -51.38 -9.78
CA LEU A 457 0.00 -52.10 -9.34
C LEU A 457 -0.01 -53.57 -9.78
N ILE A 458 -1.19 -54.18 -9.88
CA ILE A 458 -1.38 -55.55 -10.35
C ILE A 458 -1.03 -55.60 -11.84
N ASP A 459 -1.67 -54.73 -12.62
CA ASP A 459 -1.58 -54.71 -14.07
C ASP A 459 -0.19 -54.31 -14.58
N TYR A 460 0.43 -53.28 -13.98
CA TYR A 460 1.69 -52.70 -14.47
C TYR A 460 2.94 -53.24 -13.77
N LEU A 461 2.84 -53.67 -12.51
CA LEU A 461 4.00 -54.10 -11.71
C LEU A 461 3.93 -55.56 -11.26
N GLY A 462 2.85 -56.29 -11.57
CA GLY A 462 2.70 -57.70 -11.19
C GLY A 462 2.59 -57.87 -9.67
N ALA A 463 1.89 -56.97 -9.00
CA ALA A 463 1.49 -57.19 -7.61
C ALA A 463 0.44 -58.30 -7.52
N GLU A 464 0.37 -58.98 -6.38
CA GLU A 464 -0.65 -60.00 -6.14
C GLU A 464 -2.05 -59.37 -6.09
N ASP A 465 -3.00 -59.99 -6.81
CA ASP A 465 -4.39 -59.57 -6.83
C ASP A 465 -5.13 -60.07 -5.58
N ASN A 466 -5.06 -59.27 -4.52
CA ASN A 466 -5.77 -59.51 -3.27
C ASN A 466 -6.45 -58.22 -2.76
N ALA A 467 -7.36 -58.38 -1.79
CA ALA A 467 -8.14 -57.27 -1.23
C ALA A 467 -7.26 -56.18 -0.61
N TYR A 468 -6.10 -56.56 -0.04
CA TYR A 468 -5.16 -55.62 0.56
C TYR A 468 -4.46 -54.77 -0.50
N THR A 469 -3.86 -55.36 -1.54
CA THR A 469 -3.19 -54.65 -2.65
C THR A 469 -4.14 -53.64 -3.29
N ARG A 470 -5.38 -54.05 -3.59
CA ARG A 470 -6.41 -53.15 -4.16
C ARG A 470 -6.72 -51.99 -3.23
N ALA A 471 -6.92 -52.26 -1.94
CA ALA A 471 -7.26 -51.24 -0.94
C ALA A 471 -6.13 -50.22 -0.74
N VAL A 472 -4.89 -50.65 -0.49
CA VAL A 472 -3.78 -49.71 -0.24
C VAL A 472 -3.46 -48.85 -1.46
N THR A 473 -3.59 -49.41 -2.66
CA THR A 473 -3.43 -48.67 -3.91
C THR A 473 -4.50 -47.59 -4.06
N ARG A 474 -5.78 -47.99 -3.97
CA ARG A 474 -6.93 -47.08 -4.08
C ARG A 474 -6.87 -45.95 -3.06
N LYS A 475 -6.63 -46.30 -1.79
CA LYS A 475 -6.59 -45.33 -0.68
C LYS A 475 -5.42 -44.36 -0.80
N THR A 476 -4.27 -44.80 -1.31
CA THR A 476 -3.12 -43.92 -1.57
C THR A 476 -3.44 -42.88 -2.62
N LEU A 477 -4.05 -43.30 -3.75
CA LEU A 477 -4.47 -42.36 -4.80
C LEU A 477 -5.58 -41.41 -4.31
N CYS A 478 -6.57 -41.92 -3.58
CA CYS A 478 -7.61 -41.09 -2.97
C CYS A 478 -7.02 -40.07 -1.98
N ALA A 479 -6.00 -40.43 -1.22
CA ALA A 479 -5.30 -39.52 -0.31
C ALA A 479 -4.59 -38.38 -1.06
N ALA A 480 -4.06 -38.63 -2.26
CA ALA A 480 -3.44 -37.60 -3.09
C ALA A 480 -4.46 -36.50 -3.44
N VAL A 481 -5.65 -36.89 -3.92
CA VAL A 481 -6.73 -35.96 -4.25
C VAL A 481 -7.28 -35.28 -2.99
N ALA A 482 -7.51 -36.05 -1.92
CA ALA A 482 -8.04 -35.53 -0.66
C ALA A 482 -7.12 -34.47 -0.04
N ARG A 483 -5.80 -34.63 -0.12
CA ARG A 483 -4.84 -33.65 0.39
C ARG A 483 -4.82 -32.34 -0.40
N VAL A 484 -5.13 -32.35 -1.69
CA VAL A 484 -5.24 -31.12 -2.49
C VAL A 484 -6.58 -30.40 -2.25
N ARG A 485 -7.67 -31.15 -2.05
CA ARG A 485 -9.01 -30.60 -1.77
C ARG A 485 -9.18 -30.15 -0.32
N GLN A 486 -8.60 -30.88 0.62
CA GLN A 486 -8.58 -30.59 2.05
C GLN A 486 -7.14 -30.63 2.58
N PRO A 487 -6.34 -29.57 2.32
CA PRO A 487 -4.96 -29.47 2.79
C PRO A 487 -4.82 -29.76 4.29
N GLY A 488 -3.87 -30.63 4.63
CA GLY A 488 -3.61 -31.06 6.00
C GLY A 488 -4.51 -32.19 6.53
N ILE A 489 -5.36 -32.80 5.70
CA ILE A 489 -6.07 -34.03 6.09
C ILE A 489 -5.07 -35.13 6.53
N LYS A 490 -5.44 -35.87 7.59
CA LYS A 490 -4.60 -36.92 8.17
C LYS A 490 -4.38 -38.04 7.15
N PHE A 491 -3.12 -38.26 6.82
CA PHE A 491 -2.65 -39.42 6.04
C PHE A 491 -1.18 -39.65 6.38
N ASP A 492 -0.92 -40.53 7.36
CA ASP A 492 0.43 -40.83 7.86
C ASP A 492 0.99 -42.15 7.29
N TYR A 493 0.47 -42.58 6.13
CA TYR A 493 0.87 -43.81 5.43
C TYR A 493 1.79 -43.50 4.24
N ILE A 494 2.65 -44.46 3.91
CA ILE A 494 3.50 -44.52 2.72
C ILE A 494 3.28 -45.87 2.03
N LEU A 495 2.97 -45.84 0.73
CA LEU A 495 2.87 -47.04 -0.08
C LEU A 495 4.27 -47.41 -0.59
N VAL A 496 4.77 -48.58 -0.20
CA VAL A 496 6.10 -49.05 -0.55
C VAL A 496 6.03 -50.15 -1.58
N LEU A 497 6.59 -49.88 -2.76
CA LEU A 497 6.72 -50.85 -3.85
C LEU A 497 8.04 -51.61 -3.71
N ASN A 498 7.94 -52.90 -3.37
CA ASN A 498 9.10 -53.79 -3.22
C ASN A 498 9.18 -54.78 -4.38
N GLY A 499 10.25 -54.71 -5.17
CA GLY A 499 10.46 -55.65 -6.28
C GLY A 499 11.77 -55.41 -7.00
N ASP A 500 12.05 -56.21 -8.01
CA ASP A 500 13.33 -56.16 -8.71
C ASP A 500 13.64 -54.80 -9.32
N GLN A 501 14.94 -54.52 -9.46
CA GLN A 501 15.40 -53.33 -10.15
C GLN A 501 14.99 -53.39 -11.63
N GLY A 502 14.61 -52.24 -12.21
CA GLY A 502 14.29 -52.15 -13.63
C GLY A 502 12.85 -52.51 -14.02
N ILE A 503 12.00 -52.93 -13.08
CA ILE A 503 10.56 -53.22 -13.37
C ILE A 503 9.70 -51.96 -13.59
N GLY A 504 10.27 -50.76 -13.43
CA GLY A 504 9.60 -49.48 -13.70
C GLY A 504 8.79 -48.90 -12.54
N LYS A 505 9.11 -49.22 -11.28
CA LYS A 505 8.44 -48.68 -10.07
C LYS A 505 8.41 -47.14 -10.06
N SER A 506 9.57 -46.50 -10.12
CA SER A 506 9.70 -45.05 -10.15
C SER A 506 9.06 -44.43 -11.40
N THR A 507 9.14 -45.14 -12.55
CA THR A 507 8.46 -44.71 -13.78
C THR A 507 6.94 -44.64 -13.62
N LEU A 508 6.33 -45.61 -12.93
CA LEU A 508 4.89 -45.59 -12.66
C LEU A 508 4.50 -44.39 -11.80
N ILE A 509 5.23 -44.18 -10.69
CA ILE A 509 4.98 -43.10 -9.74
C ILE A 509 5.16 -41.74 -10.45
N ALA A 510 6.24 -41.58 -11.23
CA ALA A 510 6.50 -40.38 -12.01
C ALA A 510 5.39 -40.08 -13.02
N LYS A 511 4.87 -41.10 -13.72
CA LYS A 511 3.74 -40.92 -14.64
C LYS A 511 2.44 -40.52 -13.93
N LEU A 512 2.18 -41.05 -12.75
CA LEU A 512 1.00 -40.66 -11.95
C LEU A 512 1.10 -39.21 -11.46
N GLY A 513 2.27 -38.78 -11.01
CA GLY A 513 2.50 -37.41 -10.50
C GLY A 513 2.71 -36.37 -11.59
N GLY A 514 3.11 -36.78 -12.79
CA GLY A 514 3.34 -35.89 -13.93
C GLY A 514 4.39 -34.83 -13.62
N GLU A 515 4.07 -33.57 -13.92
CA GLU A 515 4.93 -32.43 -13.63
C GLU A 515 5.03 -32.09 -12.12
N TRP A 516 4.17 -32.67 -11.28
CA TRP A 516 4.19 -32.50 -9.81
C TRP A 516 4.80 -33.69 -9.08
N TYR A 517 5.60 -34.50 -9.77
CA TYR A 517 6.40 -35.58 -9.19
C TYR A 517 7.79 -35.10 -8.76
N SER A 518 8.30 -35.64 -7.64
CA SER A 518 9.70 -35.47 -7.23
C SER A 518 10.27 -36.72 -6.56
N ASP A 519 11.52 -37.04 -6.86
CA ASP A 519 12.36 -38.04 -6.16
C ASP A 519 13.54 -37.40 -5.42
N SER A 520 13.59 -36.07 -5.38
CA SER A 520 14.73 -35.31 -4.88
C SER A 520 14.81 -35.25 -3.34
N LEU A 521 13.81 -35.80 -2.63
CA LEU A 521 13.75 -35.76 -1.18
C LEU A 521 14.72 -36.78 -0.58
N SER A 522 15.85 -36.29 -0.08
CA SER A 522 16.86 -37.12 0.58
C SER A 522 16.64 -37.20 2.10
N LEU A 523 17.20 -38.23 2.72
CA LEU A 523 17.16 -38.41 4.18
C LEU A 523 17.83 -37.27 4.97
N THR A 524 18.83 -36.62 4.40
CA THR A 524 19.51 -35.48 5.02
C THR A 524 18.58 -34.29 5.16
N ASP A 525 17.68 -34.10 4.20
CA ASP A 525 16.73 -32.97 4.17
C ASP A 525 15.72 -33.05 5.31
N MET A 526 15.31 -34.25 5.71
CA MET A 526 14.25 -34.48 6.71
C MET A 526 14.63 -34.03 8.13
N ASN A 527 15.90 -33.65 8.37
CA ASN A 527 16.38 -33.10 9.64
C ASN A 527 16.28 -31.56 9.70
N ASP A 528 16.06 -30.91 8.55
CA ASP A 528 16.25 -29.48 8.38
C ASP A 528 14.95 -28.78 7.97
N LYS A 529 14.89 -27.46 8.14
CA LYS A 529 13.78 -26.60 7.69
C LYS A 529 13.58 -26.66 6.17
N THR A 530 14.61 -27.08 5.44
CA THR A 530 14.65 -27.22 3.98
C THR A 530 13.81 -28.37 3.44
N ALA A 531 13.49 -29.41 4.23
CA ALA A 531 12.58 -30.47 3.77
C ALA A 531 11.18 -29.94 3.42
N ALA A 532 10.66 -28.99 4.20
CA ALA A 532 9.36 -28.39 3.93
C ALA A 532 9.37 -27.57 2.62
N GLU A 533 10.45 -26.83 2.37
CA GLU A 533 10.66 -26.08 1.12
C GLU A 533 10.75 -27.02 -0.10
N LYS A 534 11.35 -28.21 0.08
CA LYS A 534 11.42 -29.24 -0.99
C LYS A 534 10.09 -29.95 -1.26
N LEU A 535 9.10 -29.87 -0.38
CA LEU A 535 7.74 -30.39 -0.65
C LEU A 535 6.90 -29.44 -1.50
N GLN A 536 7.22 -28.14 -1.43
CA GLN A 536 6.49 -27.08 -2.13
C GLN A 536 6.53 -27.31 -3.64
N GLY A 537 5.38 -27.20 -4.31
CA GLY A 537 5.27 -27.45 -5.74
C GLY A 537 4.97 -28.90 -6.15
N TYR A 538 5.00 -29.88 -5.24
CA TYR A 538 4.86 -31.30 -5.60
C TYR A 538 3.62 -31.97 -5.01
N TRP A 539 3.05 -32.90 -5.76
CA TRP A 539 1.88 -33.71 -5.39
C TRP A 539 2.25 -35.09 -4.89
N ILE A 540 3.22 -35.72 -5.56
CA ILE A 540 3.67 -37.09 -5.30
C ILE A 540 5.18 -37.07 -5.13
N LEU A 541 5.64 -37.52 -3.97
CA LEU A 541 7.06 -37.65 -3.69
C LEU A 541 7.45 -39.11 -3.57
N GLU A 542 8.52 -39.49 -4.26
CA GLU A 542 9.16 -40.79 -4.10
C GLU A 542 10.32 -40.69 -3.11
N ILE A 543 10.36 -41.64 -2.18
CA ILE A 543 11.51 -41.89 -1.31
C ILE A 543 12.19 -43.17 -1.83
N GLY A 544 13.26 -42.97 -2.59
CA GLY A 544 14.08 -44.05 -3.14
C GLY A 544 14.93 -44.76 -2.08
N GLU A 545 15.29 -46.00 -2.36
CA GLU A 545 16.29 -46.80 -1.61
C GLU A 545 16.01 -46.97 -0.10
N LEU A 546 14.76 -47.30 0.26
CA LEU A 546 14.37 -47.56 1.65
C LEU A 546 15.25 -48.61 2.37
N ALA A 547 15.85 -49.55 1.64
CA ALA A 547 16.73 -50.58 2.20
C ALA A 547 18.06 -50.05 2.76
N GLY A 548 18.57 -48.93 2.23
CA GLY A 548 19.81 -48.31 2.71
C GLY A 548 19.66 -47.61 4.05
N MET A 549 18.43 -47.36 4.50
CA MET A 549 18.12 -46.50 5.65
C MET A 549 18.39 -47.19 6.99
N LYS A 550 19.10 -46.52 7.90
CA LYS A 550 19.29 -47.03 9.26
C LYS A 550 17.99 -46.90 10.06
N LYS A 551 17.87 -47.61 11.19
CA LYS A 551 16.69 -47.49 12.07
C LYS A 551 16.36 -46.03 12.44
N ALA A 552 17.38 -45.25 12.80
CA ALA A 552 17.20 -43.83 13.14
C ALA A 552 16.66 -42.99 11.97
N ASP A 553 16.97 -43.38 10.74
CA ASP A 553 16.48 -42.72 9.52
C ASP A 553 15.00 -43.05 9.27
N ILE A 554 14.60 -44.30 9.50
CA ILE A 554 13.19 -44.75 9.44
C ILE A 554 12.33 -43.97 10.46
N ASP A 555 12.82 -43.76 11.68
CA ASP A 555 12.08 -42.99 12.70
C ASP A 555 11.87 -41.53 12.29
N LYS A 556 12.85 -40.93 11.61
CA LYS A 556 12.72 -39.58 11.03
C LYS A 556 11.70 -39.55 9.91
N VAL A 557 11.70 -40.53 9.01
CA VAL A 557 10.68 -40.66 7.95
C VAL A 557 9.30 -40.76 8.58
N LYS A 558 9.10 -41.62 9.60
CA LYS A 558 7.82 -41.76 10.32
C LYS A 558 7.35 -40.44 10.91
N ALA A 559 8.24 -39.70 11.58
CA ALA A 559 7.94 -38.40 12.16
C ALA A 559 7.61 -37.37 11.08
N PHE A 560 8.34 -37.39 9.96
CA PHE A 560 8.13 -36.51 8.83
C PHE A 560 6.79 -36.77 8.16
N ILE A 561 6.48 -37.98 7.71
CA ILE A 561 5.22 -38.30 7.01
C ILE A 561 3.97 -38.08 7.87
N SER A 562 4.10 -38.16 9.21
CA SER A 562 2.99 -37.97 10.16
C SER A 562 2.52 -36.52 10.31
N ARG A 563 3.29 -35.53 9.83
CA ARG A 563 2.91 -34.11 9.93
C ARG A 563 1.71 -33.81 9.02
N GLN A 564 0.85 -32.88 9.46
CA GLN A 564 -0.30 -32.37 8.71
C GLN A 564 -0.08 -30.93 8.22
N ASP A 565 0.85 -30.21 8.86
CA ASP A 565 1.18 -28.81 8.59
C ASP A 565 2.69 -28.65 8.72
N ASP A 566 3.32 -28.09 7.69
CA ASP A 566 4.73 -27.74 7.68
C ASP A 566 4.85 -26.22 7.89
N LYS A 567 5.44 -25.80 9.02
CA LYS A 567 5.59 -24.39 9.38
C LYS A 567 7.00 -23.91 9.04
N TYR A 568 7.12 -23.08 8.01
CA TYR A 568 8.39 -22.49 7.63
C TYR A 568 8.20 -21.05 7.14
N ARG A 569 9.33 -20.39 6.88
CA ARG A 569 9.37 -19.05 6.29
C ARG A 569 9.99 -19.22 4.92
N ALA A 570 9.23 -19.01 3.86
CA ALA A 570 9.78 -18.97 2.50
C ALA A 570 10.98 -18.01 2.44
N SER A 571 11.96 -18.26 1.57
CA SER A 571 13.25 -17.55 1.57
C SER A 571 13.12 -16.02 1.50
N PHE A 572 12.03 -15.50 0.94
CA PHE A 572 11.71 -14.06 0.86
C PHE A 572 10.52 -13.63 1.76
N GLY A 573 9.91 -14.56 2.48
CA GLY A 573 8.83 -14.30 3.41
C GLY A 573 9.33 -13.59 4.66
N ARG A 574 8.59 -12.59 5.15
CA ARG A 574 8.91 -11.91 6.42
C ARG A 574 8.40 -12.66 7.65
N ARG A 575 7.47 -13.60 7.47
CA ARG A 575 6.75 -14.29 8.55
C ARG A 575 6.78 -15.79 8.29
N VAL A 576 6.82 -16.57 9.38
CA VAL A 576 6.58 -18.02 9.31
C VAL A 576 5.09 -18.21 9.05
N THR A 577 4.76 -19.02 8.05
CA THR A 577 3.40 -19.32 7.63
C THR A 577 3.12 -20.82 7.77
N PRO A 578 1.87 -21.22 8.07
CA PRO A 578 1.46 -22.62 8.00
C PRO A 578 1.30 -23.04 6.53
N HIS A 579 1.79 -24.23 6.20
CA HIS A 579 1.62 -24.87 4.89
C HIS A 579 1.02 -26.27 5.11
N PRO A 580 -0.32 -26.38 5.14
CA PRO A 580 -0.99 -27.66 5.31
C PRO A 580 -0.63 -28.62 4.16
N ARG A 581 -0.37 -29.88 4.48
CA ARG A 581 0.15 -30.83 3.49
C ARG A 581 -0.82 -31.14 2.37
N GLN A 582 -0.31 -31.02 1.15
CA GLN A 582 -1.04 -31.30 -0.09
C GLN A 582 -0.47 -32.50 -0.87
N CYS A 583 0.68 -33.04 -0.46
CA CYS A 583 1.38 -34.12 -1.15
C CYS A 583 1.24 -35.49 -0.46
N ILE A 584 1.52 -36.58 -1.17
CA ILE A 584 1.65 -37.94 -0.61
C ILE A 584 3.03 -38.53 -0.90
N PHE A 585 3.36 -39.62 -0.18
CA PHE A 585 4.67 -40.28 -0.30
C PHE A 585 4.52 -41.70 -0.81
N PHE A 586 5.38 -42.06 -1.76
CA PHE A 586 5.66 -43.43 -2.18
C PHE A 586 7.06 -43.81 -1.74
N GLY A 587 7.25 -45.09 -1.41
CA GLY A 587 8.55 -45.68 -1.18
C GLY A 587 8.88 -46.67 -2.28
N THR A 588 10.14 -46.74 -2.69
CA THR A 588 10.61 -47.80 -3.58
C THR A 588 11.80 -48.52 -2.98
N THR A 589 11.87 -49.83 -3.19
CA THR A 589 12.96 -50.67 -2.72
C THR A 589 13.17 -51.86 -3.64
N ASN A 590 14.43 -52.27 -3.74
CA ASN A 590 14.87 -53.46 -4.48
C ASN A 590 15.29 -54.59 -3.53
N SER A 591 15.11 -54.45 -2.22
CA SER A 591 15.58 -55.45 -1.25
C SER A 591 14.67 -56.67 -1.20
N GLN A 592 15.24 -57.82 -1.59
CA GLN A 592 14.58 -59.12 -1.48
C GLN A 592 14.68 -59.71 -0.06
N ASN A 593 15.69 -59.30 0.72
CA ASN A 593 15.92 -59.80 2.09
C ASN A 593 15.22 -58.95 3.16
N GLY A 594 14.23 -58.13 2.76
CA GLY A 594 13.57 -57.18 3.65
C GLY A 594 14.34 -55.86 3.83
N TYR A 595 13.66 -54.84 4.33
CA TYR A 595 14.18 -53.47 4.46
C TYR A 595 13.65 -52.75 5.70
N LEU A 596 12.60 -53.26 6.34
CA LEU A 596 12.13 -52.72 7.60
C LEU A 596 13.01 -53.24 8.74
N ARG A 597 13.54 -52.32 9.55
CA ARG A 597 14.45 -52.65 10.67
C ARG A 597 13.84 -52.39 12.04
N ASP A 598 12.72 -51.68 12.08
CA ASP A 598 12.04 -51.39 13.32
C ASP A 598 10.93 -52.41 13.57
N ILE A 599 10.87 -52.96 14.78
CA ILE A 599 9.82 -53.89 15.19
C ILE A 599 8.54 -53.15 15.66
N THR A 600 8.62 -51.83 15.80
CA THR A 600 7.50 -50.98 16.23
C THR A 600 7.14 -49.93 15.17
N GLY A 601 5.85 -49.59 15.05
CA GLY A 601 5.43 -48.45 14.22
C GLY A 601 5.57 -48.65 12.70
N ASN A 602 5.74 -49.89 12.22
CA ASN A 602 5.70 -50.21 10.78
C ASN A 602 4.32 -50.04 10.15
N ARG A 603 3.26 -49.84 10.95
CA ARG A 603 1.88 -49.57 10.49
C ARG A 603 1.75 -48.47 9.42
N ARG A 604 2.74 -47.57 9.35
CA ARG A 604 2.78 -46.47 8.38
C ARG A 604 3.23 -46.91 7.00
N PHE A 605 3.85 -48.08 6.87
CA PHE A 605 4.35 -48.61 5.60
C PHE A 605 3.37 -49.65 5.08
N TRP A 606 2.62 -49.30 4.04
CA TRP A 606 1.83 -50.26 3.27
C TRP A 606 2.75 -50.90 2.25
N THR A 607 3.24 -52.10 2.55
CA THR A 607 4.20 -52.82 1.72
C THR A 607 3.45 -53.62 0.66
N VAL A 608 3.87 -53.49 -0.61
CA VAL A 608 3.32 -54.25 -1.74
C VAL A 608 4.47 -54.86 -2.52
N LYS A 609 4.47 -56.20 -2.62
CA LYS A 609 5.44 -56.94 -3.44
C LYS A 609 5.03 -56.85 -4.91
N THR A 610 5.98 -56.51 -5.77
CA THR A 610 5.79 -56.32 -7.20
C THR A 610 6.79 -57.17 -7.96
N GLN A 611 6.34 -58.27 -8.55
CA GLN A 611 7.23 -59.26 -9.17
C GLN A 611 7.73 -58.85 -10.57
N GLY A 612 7.21 -57.76 -11.14
CA GLY A 612 7.55 -57.34 -12.52
C GLY A 612 6.88 -58.17 -13.61
N SER A 613 6.04 -59.13 -13.22
CA SER A 613 5.24 -60.02 -14.10
C SER A 613 3.91 -59.39 -14.56
N GLY A 614 3.72 -58.08 -14.37
CA GLY A 614 2.53 -57.36 -14.79
C GLY A 614 2.24 -57.53 -16.29
N ARG A 615 0.94 -57.60 -16.62
CA ARG A 615 0.44 -57.76 -18.00
C ARG A 615 0.79 -56.56 -18.89
N LEU A 616 0.90 -55.38 -18.28
CA LEU A 616 1.38 -54.14 -18.89
C LEU A 616 2.71 -53.74 -18.25
N LYS A 617 3.42 -52.79 -18.88
CA LYS A 617 4.66 -52.22 -18.36
C LYS A 617 4.50 -50.74 -18.03
N PRO A 618 5.11 -50.21 -16.96
CA PRO A 618 4.89 -48.82 -16.52
C PRO A 618 5.13 -47.77 -17.60
N TRP A 619 6.11 -47.97 -18.49
CA TRP A 619 6.36 -47.06 -19.62
C TRP A 619 5.26 -47.06 -20.68
N GLN A 620 4.37 -48.07 -20.70
CA GLN A 620 3.18 -48.12 -21.58
C GLN A 620 1.99 -47.30 -21.05
N LEU A 621 2.01 -46.85 -19.79
CA LEU A 621 0.93 -46.05 -19.22
C LEU A 621 0.81 -44.70 -19.98
N THR A 622 -0.32 -44.45 -20.63
CA THR A 622 -0.53 -43.24 -21.43
C THR A 622 -1.04 -42.08 -20.57
N GLN A 623 -0.98 -40.85 -21.09
CA GLN A 623 -1.56 -39.69 -20.39
C GLN A 623 -3.09 -39.82 -20.26
N ASP A 624 -3.76 -40.44 -21.24
CA ASP A 624 -5.20 -40.68 -21.19
C ASP A 624 -5.56 -41.70 -20.09
N ASP A 625 -4.75 -42.75 -19.93
CA ASP A 625 -4.91 -43.70 -18.81
C ASP A 625 -4.74 -43.00 -17.47
N VAL A 626 -3.72 -42.14 -17.32
CA VAL A 626 -3.48 -41.35 -16.10
C VAL A 626 -4.68 -40.43 -15.81
N ASN A 627 -5.19 -39.74 -16.83
CA ASN A 627 -6.37 -38.88 -16.70
C ASN A 627 -7.61 -39.67 -16.26
N GLN A 628 -7.85 -40.86 -16.83
CA GLN A 628 -8.96 -41.73 -16.43
C GLN A 628 -8.79 -42.34 -15.04
N ILE A 629 -7.56 -42.68 -14.62
CA ILE A 629 -7.26 -43.10 -13.25
C ILE A 629 -7.61 -41.98 -12.27
N TRP A 630 -7.17 -40.75 -12.53
CA TRP A 630 -7.50 -39.63 -11.65
C TRP A 630 -8.99 -39.27 -11.67
N ALA A 631 -9.67 -39.42 -12.82
CA ALA A 631 -11.12 -39.25 -12.92
C ALA A 631 -11.88 -40.29 -12.07
N GLU A 632 -11.46 -41.56 -12.09
CA GLU A 632 -11.99 -42.60 -11.21
C GLU A 632 -11.75 -42.24 -9.73
N VAL A 633 -10.55 -41.79 -9.39
CA VAL A 633 -10.18 -41.42 -8.02
C VAL A 633 -11.03 -40.25 -7.51
N LEU A 634 -11.36 -39.27 -8.35
CA LEU A 634 -12.27 -38.19 -7.98
C LEU A 634 -13.64 -38.73 -7.58
N VAL A 635 -14.22 -39.65 -8.37
CA VAL A 635 -15.50 -40.31 -8.05
C VAL A 635 -15.41 -41.08 -6.73
N LEU A 636 -14.32 -41.78 -6.47
CA LEU A 636 -14.11 -42.51 -5.22
C LEU A 636 -14.03 -41.58 -4.00
N VAL A 637 -13.34 -40.45 -4.13
CA VAL A 637 -13.26 -39.42 -3.08
C VAL A 637 -14.61 -38.77 -2.84
N ASP A 638 -15.35 -38.43 -3.91
CA ASP A 638 -16.70 -37.85 -3.82
C ASP A 638 -17.70 -38.83 -3.16
N ASN A 639 -17.51 -40.13 -3.35
CA ASN A 639 -18.25 -41.19 -2.67
C ASN A 639 -17.78 -41.46 -1.22
N GLY A 640 -16.76 -40.75 -0.74
CA GLY A 640 -16.31 -40.82 0.65
C GLY A 640 -15.37 -41.98 0.98
N GLU A 641 -14.53 -42.43 0.04
CA GLU A 641 -13.50 -43.46 0.30
C GLU A 641 -12.66 -43.12 1.55
N LYS A 642 -12.64 -44.02 2.52
CA LYS A 642 -11.84 -43.86 3.74
C LYS A 642 -10.35 -43.97 3.44
N LEU A 643 -9.53 -43.13 4.05
CA LEU A 643 -8.07 -43.10 3.85
C LEU A 643 -7.27 -44.03 4.79
N TYR A 644 -7.94 -44.92 5.53
CA TYR A 644 -7.35 -45.91 6.42
C TYR A 644 -7.89 -47.31 6.11
N LEU A 645 -7.16 -48.35 6.54
CA LEU A 645 -7.58 -49.75 6.38
C LEU A 645 -8.61 -50.14 7.45
N ASP A 646 -9.58 -50.97 7.07
CA ASP A 646 -10.49 -51.61 8.02
C ASP A 646 -9.77 -52.77 8.75
N GLY A 647 -10.34 -53.27 9.85
CA GLY A 647 -9.66 -54.16 10.81
C GLY A 647 -8.99 -55.39 10.20
N ASP A 648 -9.68 -56.12 9.31
CA ASP A 648 -9.14 -57.34 8.70
C ASP A 648 -7.95 -57.03 7.76
N LEU A 649 -8.02 -55.92 7.02
CA LEU A 649 -6.94 -55.49 6.12
C LEU A 649 -5.75 -54.91 6.90
N GLU A 650 -5.97 -54.33 8.07
CA GLU A 650 -4.89 -53.90 8.97
C GLU A 650 -4.09 -55.11 9.48
N VAL A 651 -4.77 -56.23 9.80
CA VAL A 651 -4.09 -57.50 10.15
C VAL A 651 -3.27 -58.02 8.98
N TYR A 652 -3.83 -58.01 7.76
CA TYR A 652 -3.08 -58.38 6.55
C TYR A 652 -1.85 -57.49 6.34
N SER A 653 -2.01 -56.17 6.54
CA SER A 653 -0.91 -55.21 6.45
C SER A 653 0.22 -55.53 7.43
N GLN A 654 -0.09 -56.00 8.64
CA GLN A 654 0.92 -56.40 9.62
C GLN A 654 1.71 -57.63 9.17
N VAL A 655 1.07 -58.59 8.50
CA VAL A 655 1.73 -59.77 7.92
C VAL A 655 2.70 -59.37 6.81
N GLU A 656 2.28 -58.48 5.91
CA GLU A 656 3.16 -57.97 4.84
C GLU A 656 4.32 -57.10 5.39
N GLN A 657 4.09 -56.34 6.46
CA GLN A 657 5.13 -55.59 7.16
C GLN A 657 6.13 -56.51 7.85
N ALA A 658 5.66 -57.57 8.53
CA ALA A 658 6.53 -58.57 9.16
C ALA A 658 7.38 -59.29 8.10
N SER A 659 6.78 -59.68 6.97
CA SER A 659 7.48 -60.28 5.84
C SER A 659 8.55 -59.38 5.24
N ALA A 660 8.32 -58.05 5.26
CA ALA A 660 9.25 -57.03 4.76
C ALA A 660 10.35 -56.63 5.77
N MET A 661 10.36 -57.20 6.98
CA MET A 661 11.46 -57.01 7.93
C MET A 661 12.76 -57.58 7.38
N GLU A 662 13.89 -56.92 7.62
CA GLU A 662 15.22 -57.43 7.26
C GLU A 662 15.43 -58.83 7.86
N GLN A 663 15.84 -59.79 7.02
CA GLN A 663 16.15 -61.15 7.43
C GLN A 663 17.42 -61.16 8.27
N ASP A 664 17.43 -62.01 9.30
CA ASP A 664 18.60 -62.29 10.12
C ASP A 664 18.99 -63.75 9.90
N ASP A 665 20.24 -64.02 9.51
CA ASP A 665 20.72 -65.38 9.21
C ASP A 665 20.55 -66.35 10.41
N ARG A 666 20.42 -65.82 11.63
CA ARG A 666 20.17 -66.61 12.85
C ARG A 666 18.72 -67.06 12.97
N GLU A 667 17.79 -66.59 12.13
CA GLU A 667 16.38 -67.01 12.13
C GLU A 667 16.24 -68.52 12.02
N GLY A 668 17.06 -69.18 11.19
CA GLY A 668 17.08 -70.64 11.07
C GLY A 668 17.47 -71.36 12.37
N LEU A 669 18.43 -70.81 13.12
CA LEU A 669 18.83 -71.35 14.42
C LEU A 669 17.71 -71.23 15.46
N VAL A 670 17.02 -70.08 15.45
CA VAL A 670 15.90 -69.85 16.36
C VAL A 670 14.72 -70.76 16.02
N ASN A 671 14.36 -70.93 14.74
CA ASN A 671 13.31 -71.88 14.32
C ASN A 671 13.62 -73.31 14.78
N ALA A 672 14.82 -73.81 14.51
CA ALA A 672 15.25 -75.14 14.96
C ALA A 672 15.17 -75.29 16.48
N TYR A 673 15.58 -74.24 17.22
CA TYR A 673 15.48 -74.21 18.67
C TYR A 673 14.03 -74.22 19.17
N LEU A 674 13.11 -73.47 18.55
CA LEU A 674 11.69 -73.42 18.94
C LEU A 674 10.93 -74.73 18.64
N ASP A 675 11.37 -75.47 17.62
CA ASP A 675 10.80 -76.76 17.23
C ASP A 675 11.42 -77.96 17.97
N LEU A 676 12.58 -77.77 18.61
CA LEU A 676 13.22 -78.79 19.43
C LEU A 676 12.29 -79.28 20.55
N LEU A 677 12.04 -80.60 20.60
CA LEU A 677 11.32 -81.24 21.69
C LEU A 677 12.18 -81.29 22.95
N LEU A 678 11.60 -80.87 24.06
CA LEU A 678 12.28 -80.74 25.34
C LEU A 678 11.99 -81.97 26.23
N PRO A 679 12.92 -82.39 27.08
CA PRO A 679 12.66 -83.44 28.06
C PRO A 679 11.68 -82.94 29.15
N GLU A 680 10.95 -83.86 29.79
CA GLU A 680 10.01 -83.50 30.87
C GLU A 680 10.70 -82.80 32.06
N THR A 681 12.00 -83.03 32.24
CA THR A 681 12.81 -82.43 33.31
C THR A 681 13.35 -81.05 32.96
N TRP A 682 13.02 -80.47 31.79
CA TRP A 682 13.57 -79.21 31.29
C TRP A 682 13.53 -78.06 32.31
N ASP A 683 12.38 -77.88 32.98
CA ASP A 683 12.18 -76.80 33.95
C ASP A 683 13.07 -76.90 35.19
N SER A 684 13.59 -78.10 35.49
CA SER A 684 14.51 -78.35 36.59
C SER A 684 15.99 -78.29 36.21
N MET A 685 16.31 -78.23 34.91
CA MET A 685 17.68 -78.18 34.41
C MET A 685 18.30 -76.79 34.61
N ASP A 686 19.59 -76.77 34.96
CA ASP A 686 20.38 -75.53 34.95
C ASP A 686 20.73 -75.10 33.51
N LEU A 687 21.31 -73.91 33.37
CA LEU A 687 21.63 -73.36 32.05
C LEU A 687 22.63 -74.24 31.27
N TYR A 688 23.59 -74.87 31.96
CA TYR A 688 24.62 -75.67 31.31
C TYR A 688 24.01 -76.93 30.69
N ALA A 689 23.18 -77.65 31.45
CA ALA A 689 22.47 -78.83 30.98
C ALA A 689 21.53 -78.50 29.80
N ARG A 690 20.84 -77.35 29.84
CA ARG A 690 20.00 -76.89 28.72
C ARG A 690 20.81 -76.59 27.46
N GLN A 691 21.95 -75.90 27.58
CA GLN A 691 22.83 -75.60 26.45
C GLN A 691 23.41 -76.88 25.83
N GLU A 692 23.82 -77.84 26.66
CA GLU A 692 24.35 -79.12 26.19
C GLU A 692 23.28 -79.94 25.44
N PHE A 693 22.02 -79.89 25.89
CA PHE A 693 20.90 -80.52 25.18
C PHE A 693 20.59 -79.85 23.85
N VAL A 694 20.59 -78.52 23.78
CA VAL A 694 20.37 -77.80 22.50
C VAL A 694 21.49 -78.10 21.51
N ARG A 695 22.71 -78.31 21.98
CA ARG A 695 23.88 -78.60 21.13
C ARG A 695 23.89 -80.01 20.56
N ASP A 696 23.48 -81.01 21.36
CA ASP A 696 23.45 -82.42 20.97
C ASP A 696 22.19 -83.12 21.52
N PRO A 697 21.01 -82.89 20.91
CA PRO A 697 19.73 -83.38 21.42
C PRO A 697 19.55 -84.91 21.26
N ASP A 698 20.33 -85.54 20.37
CA ASP A 698 20.30 -86.97 20.09
C ASP A 698 21.35 -87.76 20.91
N SER A 699 22.03 -87.08 21.84
CA SER A 699 23.04 -87.69 22.68
C SER A 699 22.47 -88.87 23.48
N PRO A 700 23.06 -90.08 23.41
CA PRO A 700 22.53 -91.27 24.09
C PRO A 700 22.61 -91.18 25.63
N VAL A 701 23.33 -90.18 26.16
CA VAL A 701 23.47 -89.91 27.59
C VAL A 701 22.51 -88.83 28.10
N GLN A 702 21.73 -88.19 27.22
CA GLN A 702 20.81 -87.12 27.58
C GLN A 702 19.33 -87.60 27.60
N PRO A 703 18.46 -86.98 28.41
CA PRO A 703 17.04 -87.34 28.45
C PRO A 703 16.34 -87.05 27.12
N LYS A 704 15.48 -87.97 26.65
CA LYS A 704 14.79 -87.81 25.36
C LYS A 704 13.79 -86.65 25.39
N GLY A 705 13.82 -85.82 24.34
CA GLY A 705 12.83 -84.76 24.12
C GLY A 705 11.45 -85.28 23.74
N VAL A 706 10.40 -84.87 24.46
CA VAL A 706 9.00 -85.27 24.20
C VAL A 706 8.00 -84.11 24.35
N VAL A 707 8.39 -83.01 25.00
CA VAL A 707 7.53 -81.86 25.30
C VAL A 707 7.76 -80.77 24.26
N LYS A 708 6.69 -80.28 23.64
CA LYS A 708 6.76 -79.14 22.72
C LYS A 708 6.84 -77.84 23.51
N ARG A 709 7.76 -76.94 23.14
CA ARG A 709 7.81 -75.59 23.72
C ARG A 709 6.57 -74.78 23.33
N ASP A 710 5.91 -74.21 24.32
CA ASP A 710 4.70 -73.39 24.20
C ASP A 710 4.94 -71.91 24.53
N ARG A 711 6.04 -71.60 25.24
CA ARG A 711 6.48 -70.24 25.59
C ARG A 711 8.00 -70.10 25.52
N VAL A 712 8.48 -68.91 25.21
CA VAL A 712 9.91 -68.58 25.15
C VAL A 712 10.15 -67.12 25.49
N SER A 713 11.34 -66.75 25.98
CA SER A 713 11.76 -65.35 26.14
C SER A 713 12.98 -64.99 25.29
N ASN A 714 13.23 -63.69 25.08
CA ASN A 714 14.44 -63.25 24.38
C ASN A 714 15.72 -63.71 25.10
N LEU A 715 15.73 -63.72 26.44
CA LEU A 715 16.90 -64.11 27.22
C LEU A 715 17.13 -65.63 27.17
N GLU A 716 16.04 -66.40 27.07
CA GLU A 716 16.08 -67.84 26.84
C GLU A 716 16.72 -68.16 25.48
N ILE A 717 16.30 -67.51 24.39
CA ILE A 717 16.93 -67.66 23.07
C ILE A 717 18.41 -67.24 23.10
N TRP A 718 18.72 -66.10 23.73
CA TRP A 718 20.10 -65.62 23.83
C TRP A 718 21.02 -66.60 24.55
N CYS A 719 20.56 -67.15 25.67
CA CYS A 719 21.38 -68.03 26.48
C CYS A 719 21.40 -69.47 25.97
N GLU A 720 20.25 -70.04 25.61
CA GLU A 720 20.14 -71.45 25.24
C GLU A 720 20.45 -71.66 23.76
N CYS A 721 19.79 -70.93 22.84
CA CYS A 721 19.97 -71.09 21.40
C CYS A 721 21.33 -70.54 20.93
N PHE A 722 21.73 -69.35 21.38
CA PHE A 722 23.00 -68.73 20.95
C PHE A 722 24.20 -69.02 21.86
N GLY A 723 23.99 -69.73 22.98
CA GLY A 723 25.06 -70.12 23.91
C GLY A 723 25.78 -68.94 24.57
N LYS A 724 25.14 -67.77 24.69
CA LYS A 724 25.75 -66.55 25.24
C LYS A 724 25.45 -66.39 26.74
N ARG A 725 26.31 -65.65 27.44
CA ARG A 725 26.08 -65.34 28.86
C ARG A 725 24.98 -64.29 28.99
N LYS A 726 24.14 -64.41 30.01
CA LYS A 726 23.00 -63.49 30.22
C LYS A 726 23.45 -62.06 30.50
N GLU A 727 24.64 -61.87 31.08
CA GLU A 727 25.22 -60.56 31.40
C GLU A 727 25.68 -59.82 30.13
N ASP A 728 25.92 -60.53 29.03
CA ASP A 728 26.44 -59.96 27.79
C ASP A 728 25.33 -59.39 26.87
N ILE A 729 24.05 -59.67 27.17
CA ILE A 729 22.93 -59.20 26.33
C ILE A 729 22.81 -57.67 26.42
N LYS A 730 22.82 -57.00 25.28
CA LYS A 730 22.54 -55.56 25.19
C LYS A 730 21.12 -55.33 24.69
N PRO A 731 20.56 -54.11 24.86
CA PRO A 731 19.25 -53.78 24.31
C PRO A 731 19.14 -54.11 22.81
N PHE A 732 20.17 -53.81 22.02
CA PHE A 732 20.18 -54.09 20.58
C PHE A 732 20.06 -55.60 20.25
N ASP A 733 20.67 -56.48 21.04
CA ASP A 733 20.57 -57.94 20.85
C ASP A 733 19.15 -58.45 21.12
N SER A 734 18.54 -57.95 22.20
CA SER A 734 17.14 -58.26 22.54
C SER A 734 16.18 -57.75 21.45
N TYR A 735 16.47 -56.58 20.85
CA TYR A 735 15.73 -56.07 19.70
C TYR A 735 15.89 -56.97 18.46
N ALA A 736 17.10 -57.45 18.16
CA ALA A 736 17.35 -58.35 17.04
C ALA A 736 16.60 -59.68 17.20
N ILE A 737 16.61 -60.28 18.40
CA ILE A 737 15.82 -61.49 18.69
C ILE A 737 14.32 -61.23 18.54
N ALA A 738 13.84 -60.08 19.01
CA ALA A 738 12.44 -59.71 18.84
C ALA A 738 12.05 -59.51 17.37
N ALA A 739 12.98 -59.06 16.51
CA ALA A 739 12.76 -58.94 15.07
C ALA A 739 12.68 -60.32 14.40
N ILE A 740 13.55 -61.26 14.78
CA ILE A 740 13.47 -62.67 14.36
C ILE A 740 12.12 -63.25 14.76
N MET A 741 11.74 -63.15 16.03
CA MET A 741 10.48 -63.70 16.56
C MET A 741 9.23 -63.13 15.89
N LEU A 742 9.30 -61.91 15.34
CA LEU A 742 8.17 -61.30 14.62
C LEU A 742 7.92 -61.95 13.26
N ARG A 743 8.95 -62.57 12.65
CA ARG A 743 8.88 -63.27 11.37
C ARG A 743 8.49 -64.75 11.51
N ILE A 744 8.61 -65.32 12.70
CA ILE A 744 8.33 -66.73 12.95
C ILE A 744 6.82 -66.95 13.08
N GLU A 745 6.28 -67.74 12.15
CA GLU A 745 4.85 -68.10 12.13
C GLU A 745 4.46 -68.93 13.36
N GLY A 746 3.23 -68.72 13.84
CA GLY A 746 2.67 -69.45 14.99
C GLY A 746 3.23 -69.03 16.35
N TRP A 747 4.02 -67.95 16.44
CA TRP A 747 4.47 -67.37 17.72
C TRP A 747 3.99 -65.93 17.85
N ARG A 748 3.48 -65.57 19.04
CA ARG A 748 2.99 -64.21 19.33
C ARG A 748 3.62 -63.65 20.60
N LYS A 749 4.07 -62.41 20.51
CA LYS A 749 4.53 -61.65 21.67
C LYS A 749 3.34 -61.33 22.59
N THR A 750 3.47 -61.63 23.88
CA THR A 750 2.45 -61.34 24.89
C THR A 750 2.85 -60.15 25.75
N ASP A 751 1.87 -59.50 26.39
CA ASP A 751 2.17 -58.48 27.41
C ASP A 751 2.51 -59.09 28.78
N GLU A 752 2.23 -60.38 28.94
CA GLU A 752 2.47 -61.17 30.15
C GLU A 752 3.95 -61.22 30.51
N ARG A 753 4.23 -61.16 31.82
CA ARG A 753 5.56 -61.29 32.37
C ARG A 753 5.58 -62.37 33.42
N GLU A 754 6.34 -63.42 33.19
CA GLU A 754 6.48 -64.55 34.09
C GLU A 754 7.91 -64.62 34.64
N TYR A 755 8.05 -65.15 35.85
CA TYR A 755 9.37 -65.42 36.44
C TYR A 755 9.88 -66.76 35.91
N GLN A 756 11.01 -66.74 35.21
CA GLN A 756 11.73 -67.93 34.76
C GLN A 756 12.95 -68.13 35.69
N PRO A 757 13.11 -69.30 36.35
CA PRO A 757 14.16 -69.53 37.36
C PRO A 757 15.59 -69.15 36.92
N VAL A 758 15.94 -69.40 35.66
CA VAL A 758 17.28 -69.10 35.10
C VAL A 758 17.43 -67.62 34.69
N TYR A 759 16.34 -66.98 34.27
CA TYR A 759 16.35 -65.70 33.56
C TYR A 759 15.72 -64.54 34.33
N GLY A 760 15.13 -64.81 35.50
CA GLY A 760 14.33 -63.85 36.25
C GLY A 760 13.01 -63.53 35.55
N ARG A 761 12.45 -62.35 35.82
CA ARG A 761 11.14 -61.95 35.29
C ARG A 761 11.25 -61.48 33.84
N GLN A 762 10.73 -62.28 32.92
CA GLN A 762 10.82 -62.05 31.48
C GLN A 762 9.44 -61.85 30.84
N ARG A 763 9.41 -61.15 29.71
CA ARG A 763 8.24 -61.09 28.82
C ARG A 763 8.32 -62.25 27.84
N LEU A 764 7.18 -62.91 27.61
CA LEU A 764 7.13 -64.15 26.85
C LEU A 764 6.51 -63.98 25.45
N TYR A 765 6.97 -64.80 24.53
CA TYR A 765 6.23 -65.19 23.34
C TYR A 765 5.52 -66.50 23.64
N ARG A 766 4.29 -66.66 23.15
CA ARG A 766 3.54 -67.92 23.24
C ARG A 766 3.28 -68.47 21.85
N ARG A 767 3.27 -69.79 21.74
CA ARG A 767 2.86 -70.50 20.55
C ARG A 767 1.34 -70.40 20.40
N GLN A 768 0.87 -70.06 19.19
CA GLN A 768 -0.55 -69.94 18.85
C GLN A 768 -1.21 -71.30 18.64
#